data_AF-A0A4Y1QLI8-F1
#
_entry.id   AF-A0A4Y1QLI8-F1
#
_cell.length_a   1.000
_cell.length_b   1.000
_cell.length_c   1.000
_cell.angle_alpha   90.00
_cell.angle_beta   90.00
_cell.angle_gamma   90.00
#
_symmetry.space_group_name_H-M   'P 1'
#
loop_
_entity.id
_entity.type
_entity.pdbx_description
1 polymer ?
#
loop_
_entity_poly.entity_id
_entity_poly.type
_entity_poly.pdbx_seq_one_letter_code
_entity_poly.pdbx_strand_id
1 'polypeptide(L)'
;MNNWLKSVSGFSNSFSSTNYSASSARAIIQAWAELRDCLQHKSFQSHHLQSLKTLVNSQTSLHVAEPQAKLLLSILSSPDLSLPRESYTLFLRLLYIWVRKSARPSVLIDSAVKALSNVFSTTQYDSKKSPHLFSEGVLLLGSLSFAPSASESSKIVFLGLLCRLLAEEYQVLGSFSELVPDVLAGIGYALCSSVKEVLETTKAYYVPFAVVMAAAGVLRALNRSVVSGLGLDTISKLRRSAEDRIESVARELISRTRGFTSSDNDHTDCLLLQCVSVALARSGVVSARSPLFICLASALLTEIFPSRRLYMKVLKSMPGSSAVLRINEVKEHLESLTFKEAGAITGVFCNLYVSVDEQSKHMVENLVWDHCQHIYMEHRQVALVLRGIEDEVLGDLEKIAESAFLMVVLFALAVTKHKLNSKFNQESQMDTSVRILISFSCLEYFRRIRLPEYMDTIRGIVVSVQESDSACVSFVRSIPTYVDLTNGPDFSFLRKMEYLWSKDEVQTARILFYLRVIPTCIARLPSPVFGKVVAPTIYMGHPNGKVARAAHSMFSAFISSGKDSDQDERESLKEQLVFYYIQRSLVEYPEITPFEGMASGVAALVRHLPAGSPAIFYCIHCLVEKANRLCIEDLAHQDDMWKNWQGESEPGKKILDLLLRLISLVDIQVLPDLMKLLAQLIAQLPKDGQNMILNELYSQVAESDDVTRKPTLVSWLQSLSYLCFQETSGSAASRKVGSEANRTSVRTPDPLNDTSLNARLCYFGAFKSSNYHLAFFTLSILVEGLNGQLISYKELDGKESFVELCWVVNPHQTQKFAQIAQKFREANLGQLRYAAAISTKKLAKEHEHSPNLIKITRHKGQWDHMNQYSST
;
A
#
# COMPACT_ATOMS: atom_id res chain seq x y z
N MET A 1 15.68 -9.86 -38.87
CA MET A 1 14.51 -10.17 -38.02
C MET A 1 14.19 -11.66 -37.99
N ASN A 2 13.88 -12.31 -39.14
CA ASN A 2 13.51 -13.73 -39.18
C ASN A 2 14.51 -14.69 -38.46
N ASN A 3 15.79 -14.69 -38.85
CA ASN A 3 16.78 -15.60 -38.20
C ASN A 3 16.93 -15.35 -36.70
N TRP A 4 16.76 -14.11 -36.28
CA TRP A 4 16.85 -13.73 -34.88
C TRP A 4 15.62 -14.19 -34.10
N LEU A 5 14.40 -14.02 -34.63
CA LEU A 5 13.18 -14.55 -34.02
C LEU A 5 13.24 -16.08 -33.87
N LYS A 6 13.74 -16.79 -34.89
CA LYS A 6 13.96 -18.25 -34.82
C LYS A 6 14.93 -18.65 -33.70
N SER A 7 16.03 -17.91 -33.54
CA SER A 7 17.00 -18.16 -32.44
C SER A 7 16.43 -17.89 -31.04
N VAL A 8 15.55 -16.90 -30.89
CA VAL A 8 14.95 -16.51 -29.60
C VAL A 8 13.78 -17.42 -29.22
N SER A 9 13.07 -17.98 -30.20
CA SER A 9 11.92 -18.85 -29.97
C SER A 9 12.26 -20.28 -29.52
N GLY A 10 13.54 -20.64 -29.37
CA GLY A 10 13.97 -21.99 -28.99
C GLY A 10 13.81 -23.05 -30.09
N PHE A 11 13.17 -22.72 -31.21
CA PHE A 11 13.16 -23.51 -32.43
C PHE A 11 14.54 -23.42 -33.11
N SER A 12 15.51 -24.22 -32.64
CA SER A 12 16.52 -24.73 -33.55
C SER A 12 15.79 -25.48 -34.68
N ASN A 13 16.22 -25.31 -35.93
CA ASN A 13 15.57 -25.88 -37.11
C ASN A 13 15.09 -27.33 -36.87
N SER A 14 13.80 -27.51 -36.53
CA SER A 14 13.09 -28.79 -36.55
C SER A 14 12.52 -29.09 -37.94
N PHE A 15 12.93 -28.34 -38.97
CA PHE A 15 12.96 -28.88 -40.33
C PHE A 15 14.08 -29.91 -40.39
N SER A 16 13.77 -31.09 -39.83
CA SER A 16 14.42 -32.36 -40.11
C SER A 16 15.95 -32.29 -40.22
N SER A 17 16.65 -32.48 -39.11
CA SER A 17 18.02 -33.01 -39.11
C SER A 17 18.05 -34.49 -39.56
N THR A 18 17.31 -34.83 -40.61
CA THR A 18 17.71 -35.94 -41.49
C THR A 18 18.76 -35.37 -42.42
N ASN A 19 19.95 -35.95 -42.36
CA ASN A 19 21.09 -35.67 -43.24
C ASN A 19 20.67 -35.49 -44.71
N TYR A 20 20.36 -34.27 -45.13
CA TYR A 20 20.27 -33.91 -46.54
C TYR A 20 21.63 -33.39 -46.95
N SER A 21 22.30 -34.15 -47.83
CA SER A 21 23.56 -33.75 -48.44
C SER A 21 23.43 -32.35 -49.04
N ALA A 22 24.47 -31.52 -48.86
CA ALA A 22 24.55 -30.23 -49.53
C ALA A 22 24.30 -30.45 -51.03
N SER A 23 23.21 -29.89 -51.55
CA SER A 23 22.86 -30.05 -52.97
C SER A 23 23.99 -29.47 -53.81
N SER A 24 24.52 -30.25 -54.74
CA SER A 24 25.63 -29.82 -55.59
C SER A 24 25.21 -28.61 -56.44
N ALA A 25 26.14 -27.72 -56.77
CA ALA A 25 25.86 -26.58 -57.65
C ALA A 25 25.22 -27.01 -58.99
N ARG A 26 25.57 -28.21 -59.47
CA ARG A 26 24.97 -28.85 -60.65
C ARG A 26 23.48 -29.15 -60.46
N ALA A 27 23.07 -29.62 -59.29
CA ALA A 27 21.66 -29.88 -58.97
C ALA A 27 20.84 -28.58 -58.90
N ILE A 28 21.41 -27.48 -58.39
CA ILE A 28 20.76 -26.16 -58.36
C ILE A 28 20.56 -25.61 -59.78
N ILE A 29 21.59 -25.69 -60.64
CA ILE A 29 21.50 -25.22 -62.04
C ILE A 29 20.46 -26.04 -62.81
N GLN A 30 20.49 -27.37 -62.66
CA GLN A 30 19.53 -28.27 -63.28
C GLN A 30 18.09 -27.97 -62.83
N ALA A 31 17.88 -27.73 -61.54
CA ALA A 31 16.56 -27.40 -61.00
C ALA A 31 16.00 -26.07 -61.57
N TRP A 32 16.85 -25.07 -61.81
CA TRP A 32 16.43 -23.83 -62.47
C TRP A 32 16.15 -24.00 -63.96
N ALA A 33 16.85 -24.92 -64.64
CA ALA A 33 16.59 -25.26 -66.04
C ALA A 33 15.22 -25.93 -66.19
N GLU A 34 14.92 -26.93 -65.35
CA GLU A 34 13.64 -27.63 -65.34
C GLU A 34 12.45 -26.68 -65.05
N LEU A 35 12.63 -25.69 -64.17
CA LEU A 35 11.59 -24.67 -63.94
C LEU A 35 11.37 -23.73 -65.13
N ARG A 36 12.40 -23.52 -65.95
CA ARG A 36 12.27 -22.72 -67.18
C ARG A 36 11.51 -23.50 -68.25
N ASP A 37 11.75 -24.80 -68.34
CA ASP A 37 11.10 -25.71 -69.29
C ASP A 37 9.58 -25.77 -69.05
N CYS A 38 9.14 -25.63 -67.79
CA CYS A 38 7.72 -25.51 -67.44
C CYS A 38 6.99 -24.39 -68.20
N LEU A 39 7.60 -23.21 -68.35
CA LEU A 39 7.01 -22.10 -69.11
C LEU A 39 7.04 -22.34 -70.62
N GLN A 40 8.07 -23.04 -71.12
CA GLN A 40 8.20 -23.33 -72.55
C GLN A 40 7.19 -24.38 -73.01
N HIS A 41 6.93 -25.38 -72.16
CA HIS A 41 6.01 -26.49 -72.45
C HIS A 41 4.62 -26.32 -71.84
N LYS A 42 4.34 -25.17 -71.21
CA LYS A 42 3.04 -24.82 -70.58
C LYS A 42 2.44 -25.94 -69.70
N SER A 43 3.27 -26.71 -69.02
CA SER A 43 2.79 -27.79 -68.14
C SER A 43 3.63 -27.89 -66.87
N PHE A 44 2.98 -28.16 -65.73
CA PHE A 44 3.65 -28.34 -64.45
C PHE A 44 3.55 -29.81 -64.01
N GLN A 45 4.69 -30.50 -63.92
CA GLN A 45 4.77 -31.94 -63.62
C GLN A 45 5.43 -32.20 -62.25
N SER A 46 5.38 -33.45 -61.78
CA SER A 46 5.94 -33.87 -60.47
C SER A 46 7.44 -33.63 -60.35
N HIS A 47 8.20 -33.76 -61.44
CA HIS A 47 9.64 -33.48 -61.44
C HIS A 47 9.93 -31.99 -61.18
N HIS A 48 9.14 -31.05 -61.73
CA HIS A 48 9.26 -29.61 -61.42
C HIS A 48 9.04 -29.30 -59.93
N LEU A 49 8.12 -30.01 -59.26
CA LEU A 49 7.91 -29.90 -57.81
C LEU A 49 9.14 -30.38 -57.03
N GLN A 50 9.80 -31.44 -57.50
CA GLN A 50 11.04 -31.93 -56.92
C GLN A 50 12.21 -30.95 -57.13
N SER A 51 12.25 -30.26 -58.27
CA SER A 51 13.19 -29.16 -58.54
C SER A 51 12.98 -28.00 -57.56
N LEU A 52 11.73 -27.61 -57.28
CA LEU A 52 11.42 -26.61 -56.24
C LEU A 52 11.86 -27.03 -54.84
N LYS A 53 11.61 -28.29 -54.46
CA LYS A 53 12.04 -28.84 -53.16
C LYS A 53 13.57 -28.81 -53.05
N THR A 54 14.28 -29.20 -54.11
CA THR A 54 15.75 -29.13 -54.18
C THR A 54 16.28 -27.71 -54.00
N LEU A 55 15.66 -26.73 -54.67
CA LEU A 55 16.04 -25.32 -54.54
C LEU A 55 15.79 -24.79 -53.12
N VAL A 56 14.60 -25.03 -52.56
CA VAL A 56 14.27 -24.58 -51.20
C VAL A 56 15.16 -25.25 -50.17
N ASN A 57 15.47 -26.55 -50.29
CA ASN A 57 16.36 -27.26 -49.36
C ASN A 57 17.80 -26.72 -49.38
N SER A 58 18.20 -26.02 -50.44
CA SER A 58 19.52 -25.38 -50.59
C SER A 58 19.63 -24.01 -49.88
N GLN A 59 18.72 -23.67 -48.95
CA GLN A 59 18.49 -22.34 -48.34
C GLN A 59 19.74 -21.44 -48.15
N THR A 60 20.80 -21.96 -47.51
CA THR A 60 21.97 -21.18 -47.11
C THR A 60 22.89 -20.87 -48.29
N SER A 61 23.07 -21.82 -49.21
CA SER A 61 23.91 -21.70 -50.41
C SER A 61 23.19 -21.09 -51.62
N LEU A 62 21.85 -21.02 -51.59
CA LEU A 62 21.08 -20.45 -52.69
C LEU A 62 21.11 -18.91 -52.69
N HIS A 63 21.52 -18.33 -53.81
CA HIS A 63 21.30 -16.93 -54.16
C HIS A 63 20.34 -16.85 -55.35
N VAL A 64 19.16 -16.26 -55.14
CA VAL A 64 18.17 -16.07 -56.20
C VAL A 64 18.44 -14.71 -56.86
N ALA A 65 18.85 -14.71 -58.12
CA ALA A 65 19.08 -13.51 -58.92
C ALA A 65 17.79 -13.01 -59.58
N GLU A 66 17.79 -11.77 -60.05
CA GLU A 66 16.63 -11.13 -60.68
C GLU A 66 16.01 -11.92 -61.86
N PRO A 67 16.77 -12.54 -62.78
CA PRO A 67 16.18 -13.36 -63.84
C PRO A 67 15.42 -14.59 -63.32
N GLN A 68 15.87 -15.15 -62.20
CA GLN A 68 15.21 -16.27 -61.54
C GLN A 68 13.94 -15.79 -60.82
N ALA A 69 13.98 -14.64 -60.14
CA ALA A 69 12.78 -14.04 -59.56
C ALA A 69 11.72 -13.70 -60.63
N LYS A 70 12.14 -13.17 -61.79
CA LYS A 70 11.26 -12.94 -62.94
C LYS A 70 10.63 -14.23 -63.45
N LEU A 71 11.41 -15.32 -63.51
CA LEU A 71 10.89 -16.64 -63.89
C LEU A 71 9.80 -17.11 -62.90
N LEU A 72 10.05 -17.03 -61.59
CA LEU A 72 9.08 -17.42 -60.57
C LEU A 72 7.78 -16.59 -60.65
N LEU A 73 7.89 -15.26 -60.81
CA LEU A 73 6.71 -14.38 -60.95
C LEU A 73 5.93 -14.66 -62.24
N SER A 74 6.62 -14.96 -63.35
CA SER A 74 5.97 -15.34 -64.61
C SER A 74 5.21 -16.67 -64.49
N ILE A 75 5.76 -17.65 -63.77
CA ILE A 75 5.07 -18.92 -63.49
C ILE A 75 3.82 -18.67 -62.63
N LEU A 76 3.94 -17.88 -61.56
CA LEU A 76 2.81 -17.54 -60.68
C LEU A 76 1.73 -16.68 -61.36
N SER A 77 2.09 -15.92 -62.39
CA SER A 77 1.17 -15.03 -63.12
C SER A 77 0.51 -15.70 -64.33
N SER A 78 0.92 -16.93 -64.68
CA SER A 78 0.47 -17.61 -65.89
C SER A 78 -0.92 -18.23 -65.67
N PRO A 79 -1.96 -17.83 -66.43
CA PRO A 79 -3.30 -18.40 -66.31
C PRO A 79 -3.37 -19.85 -66.85
N ASP A 80 -2.44 -20.23 -67.73
CA ASP A 80 -2.44 -21.53 -68.43
C ASP A 80 -1.83 -22.67 -67.60
N LEU A 81 -1.28 -22.39 -66.40
CA LEU A 81 -0.55 -23.36 -65.58
C LEU A 81 -1.33 -23.74 -64.31
N SER A 82 -1.74 -24.99 -64.19
CA SER A 82 -2.32 -25.53 -62.94
C SER A 82 -1.21 -25.95 -61.97
N LEU A 83 -0.97 -25.14 -60.95
CA LEU A 83 0.06 -25.41 -59.94
C LEU A 83 -0.50 -26.22 -58.74
N PRO A 84 0.20 -27.27 -58.28
CA PRO A 84 -0.14 -27.96 -57.03
C PRO A 84 -0.02 -27.03 -55.82
N ARG A 85 -0.85 -27.24 -54.79
CA ARG A 85 -0.86 -26.39 -53.58
C ARG A 85 0.51 -26.27 -52.89
N GLU A 86 1.25 -27.37 -52.79
CA GLU A 86 2.59 -27.41 -52.20
C GLU A 86 3.59 -26.50 -52.94
N SER A 87 3.42 -26.30 -54.24
CA SER A 87 4.34 -25.49 -55.03
C SER A 87 4.28 -24.01 -54.66
N TYR A 88 3.10 -23.49 -54.30
CA TYR A 88 2.93 -22.08 -53.90
C TYR A 88 3.78 -21.73 -52.68
N THR A 89 3.78 -22.58 -51.64
CA THR A 89 4.62 -22.37 -50.45
C THR A 89 6.10 -22.28 -50.81
N LEU A 90 6.58 -23.15 -51.71
CA LEU A 90 7.97 -23.17 -52.18
C LEU A 90 8.30 -21.93 -53.03
N PHE A 91 7.37 -21.49 -53.90
CA PHE A 91 7.52 -20.27 -54.68
C PHE A 91 7.62 -19.03 -53.79
N LEU A 92 6.73 -18.88 -52.80
CA LEU A 92 6.77 -17.77 -51.85
C LEU A 92 8.09 -17.74 -51.06
N ARG A 93 8.58 -18.91 -50.63
CA ARG A 93 9.86 -19.03 -49.93
C ARG A 93 11.05 -18.58 -50.79
N LEU A 94 11.10 -18.98 -52.05
CA LEU A 94 12.16 -18.60 -52.99
C LEU A 94 12.12 -17.09 -53.29
N LEU A 95 10.92 -16.52 -53.46
CA LEU A 95 10.74 -15.07 -53.61
C LEU A 95 11.19 -14.32 -52.36
N TYR A 96 10.91 -14.84 -51.17
CA TYR A 96 11.39 -14.22 -49.92
C TYR A 96 12.93 -14.27 -49.83
N ILE A 97 13.56 -15.37 -50.24
CA ILE A 97 15.04 -15.46 -50.31
C ILE A 97 15.60 -14.41 -51.27
N TRP A 98 14.96 -14.19 -52.42
CA TRP A 98 15.33 -13.13 -53.37
C TRP A 98 15.25 -11.75 -52.76
N VAL A 99 14.10 -11.37 -52.18
CA VAL A 99 13.89 -10.05 -51.55
C VAL A 99 14.90 -9.81 -50.44
N ARG A 100 15.24 -10.85 -49.67
CA ARG A 100 16.16 -10.74 -48.54
C ARG A 100 17.64 -10.68 -48.93
N LYS A 101 18.08 -11.49 -49.91
CA LYS A 101 19.52 -11.61 -50.27
C LYS A 101 19.94 -10.67 -51.39
N SER A 102 19.00 -10.01 -52.08
CA SER A 102 19.33 -9.03 -53.11
C SER A 102 19.90 -7.75 -52.52
N ALA A 103 21.10 -7.36 -52.96
CA ALA A 103 21.77 -6.13 -52.51
C ALA A 103 21.09 -4.84 -53.02
N ARG A 104 20.34 -4.93 -54.12
CA ARG A 104 19.53 -3.86 -54.72
C ARG A 104 18.35 -4.50 -55.44
N PRO A 105 17.16 -4.59 -54.82
CA PRO A 105 16.01 -5.11 -55.53
C PRO A 105 15.59 -4.11 -56.61
N SER A 106 15.22 -4.61 -57.78
CA SER A 106 14.94 -3.81 -58.97
C SER A 106 13.47 -3.41 -59.07
N VAL A 107 13.09 -2.71 -60.16
CA VAL A 107 11.71 -2.40 -60.58
C VAL A 107 10.80 -3.65 -60.65
N LEU A 108 11.39 -4.85 -60.64
CA LEU A 108 10.66 -6.12 -60.62
C LEU A 108 9.76 -6.27 -59.38
N ILE A 109 10.06 -5.60 -58.26
CA ILE A 109 9.17 -5.59 -57.07
C ILE A 109 7.80 -4.98 -57.40
N ASP A 110 7.75 -3.89 -58.15
CA ASP A 110 6.48 -3.26 -58.53
C ASP A 110 5.69 -4.15 -59.50
N SER A 111 6.39 -4.91 -60.36
CA SER A 111 5.75 -5.90 -61.24
C SER A 111 5.21 -7.11 -60.48
N ALA A 112 5.75 -7.43 -59.30
CA ALA A 112 5.29 -8.54 -58.46
C ALA A 112 3.90 -8.28 -57.85
N VAL A 113 3.46 -7.03 -57.77
CA VAL A 113 2.14 -6.65 -57.22
C VAL A 113 1.02 -7.39 -57.91
N LYS A 114 1.01 -7.41 -59.25
CA LYS A 114 -0.05 -8.07 -60.03
C LYS A 114 -0.08 -9.58 -59.82
N ALA A 115 1.10 -10.21 -59.82
CA ALA A 115 1.27 -11.65 -59.61
C ALA A 115 0.73 -12.07 -58.23
N LEU A 116 1.18 -11.39 -57.18
CA LEU A 116 0.81 -11.72 -55.79
C LEU A 116 -0.63 -11.33 -55.47
N SER A 117 -1.15 -10.23 -56.02
CA SER A 117 -2.56 -9.86 -55.88
C SER A 117 -3.47 -10.96 -56.42
N ASN A 118 -3.13 -11.56 -57.56
CA ASN A 118 -3.90 -12.68 -58.11
C ASN A 118 -3.80 -13.93 -57.21
N VAL A 119 -2.61 -14.29 -56.75
CA VAL A 119 -2.39 -15.44 -55.86
C VAL A 119 -3.19 -15.32 -54.56
N PHE A 120 -3.22 -14.13 -53.93
CA PHE A 120 -3.91 -13.90 -52.67
C PHE A 120 -5.39 -13.46 -52.83
N SER A 121 -5.90 -13.22 -54.05
CA SER A 121 -7.31 -12.86 -54.29
C SER A 121 -8.15 -13.96 -54.93
N THR A 122 -7.52 -15.03 -55.43
CA THR A 122 -8.24 -16.14 -56.07
C THR A 122 -8.81 -17.09 -55.02
N THR A 123 -10.01 -17.64 -55.27
CA THR A 123 -10.76 -18.64 -54.46
C THR A 123 -10.02 -19.95 -54.12
N GLN A 124 -8.72 -20.06 -54.47
CA GLN A 124 -7.85 -21.20 -54.17
C GLN A 124 -7.07 -21.05 -52.86
N TYR A 125 -7.02 -19.84 -52.28
CA TYR A 125 -6.41 -19.58 -50.99
C TYR A 125 -7.38 -19.97 -49.87
N ASP A 126 -7.32 -21.24 -49.42
CA ASP A 126 -8.08 -21.76 -48.29
C ASP A 126 -7.09 -22.09 -47.17
N SER A 127 -6.73 -21.08 -46.37
CA SER A 127 -5.74 -21.17 -45.28
C SER A 127 -6.03 -22.24 -44.24
N LYS A 128 -7.31 -22.59 -44.05
CA LYS A 128 -7.72 -23.70 -43.17
C LYS A 128 -7.11 -25.04 -43.59
N LYS A 129 -6.65 -25.18 -44.84
CA LYS A 129 -6.04 -26.40 -45.39
C LYS A 129 -4.52 -26.36 -45.51
N SER A 130 -3.86 -25.20 -45.35
CA SER A 130 -2.39 -25.12 -45.49
C SER A 130 -1.75 -23.97 -44.68
N PRO A 131 -1.38 -24.19 -43.41
CA PRO A 131 -0.82 -23.16 -42.53
C PRO A 131 0.56 -22.62 -42.97
N HIS A 132 1.36 -23.44 -43.65
CA HIS A 132 2.67 -23.01 -44.20
C HIS A 132 2.55 -21.99 -45.33
N LEU A 133 1.47 -22.04 -46.11
CA LEU A 133 1.22 -21.08 -47.18
C LEU A 133 0.88 -19.70 -46.61
N PHE A 134 0.12 -19.69 -45.51
CA PHE A 134 -0.18 -18.50 -44.72
C PHE A 134 1.10 -17.87 -44.15
N SER A 135 1.94 -18.65 -43.48
CA SER A 135 3.16 -18.12 -42.86
C SER A 135 4.15 -17.54 -43.87
N GLU A 136 4.37 -18.22 -45.00
CA GLU A 136 5.25 -17.74 -46.06
C GLU A 136 4.66 -16.55 -46.83
N GLY A 137 3.32 -16.48 -46.94
CA GLY A 137 2.62 -15.33 -47.51
C GLY A 137 2.81 -14.06 -46.67
N VAL A 138 2.57 -14.15 -45.36
CA VAL A 138 2.79 -13.04 -44.42
C VAL A 138 4.27 -12.62 -44.42
N LEU A 139 5.20 -13.58 -44.41
CA LEU A 139 6.64 -13.31 -44.43
C LEU A 139 7.07 -12.57 -45.72
N LEU A 140 6.61 -13.02 -46.88
CA LEU A 140 6.94 -12.41 -48.17
C LEU A 140 6.35 -11.01 -48.29
N LEU A 141 5.04 -10.85 -48.06
CA LEU A 141 4.37 -9.55 -48.18
C LEU A 141 4.94 -8.52 -47.21
N GLY A 142 5.25 -8.93 -45.99
CA GLY A 142 5.99 -8.12 -45.02
C GLY A 142 7.33 -7.66 -45.57
N SER A 143 8.14 -8.59 -46.09
CA SER A 143 9.47 -8.26 -46.64
C SER A 143 9.41 -7.33 -47.87
N LEU A 144 8.40 -7.49 -48.73
CA LEU A 144 8.19 -6.64 -49.91
C LEU A 144 7.72 -5.23 -49.52
N SER A 145 6.88 -5.11 -48.49
CA SER A 145 6.47 -3.80 -47.97
C SER A 145 7.62 -3.02 -47.32
N PHE A 146 8.63 -3.71 -46.78
CA PHE A 146 9.83 -3.11 -46.21
C PHE A 146 10.90 -2.76 -47.28
N ALA A 147 10.84 -3.38 -48.45
CA ALA A 147 11.90 -3.28 -49.45
C ALA A 147 12.11 -1.80 -49.88
N PRO A 148 13.33 -1.25 -49.78
CA PRO A 148 13.59 0.17 -50.05
C PRO A 148 13.39 0.55 -51.52
N SER A 149 13.45 -0.42 -52.43
CA SER A 149 13.27 -0.24 -53.88
C SER A 149 11.82 -0.36 -54.35
N ALA A 150 10.88 -0.71 -53.47
CA ALA A 150 9.47 -0.74 -53.80
C ALA A 150 8.91 0.70 -53.87
N SER A 151 8.09 1.00 -54.86
CA SER A 151 7.34 2.27 -54.88
C SER A 151 6.36 2.33 -53.69
N GLU A 152 6.05 3.53 -53.21
CA GLU A 152 5.07 3.72 -52.12
C GLU A 152 3.71 3.12 -52.49
N SER A 153 3.27 3.22 -53.75
CA SER A 153 2.05 2.58 -54.25
C SER A 153 2.07 1.05 -54.13
N SER A 154 3.19 0.41 -54.46
CA SER A 154 3.32 -1.05 -54.34
C SER A 154 3.36 -1.50 -52.87
N LYS A 155 4.07 -0.75 -52.01
CA LYS A 155 4.08 -1.01 -50.56
C LYS A 155 2.68 -0.93 -49.96
N ILE A 156 1.87 0.05 -50.38
CA ILE A 156 0.46 0.18 -49.98
C ILE A 156 -0.33 -1.09 -50.33
N VAL A 157 -0.18 -1.59 -51.55
CA VAL A 157 -0.88 -2.80 -52.00
C VAL A 157 -0.41 -4.04 -51.22
N PHE A 158 0.90 -4.21 -51.00
CA PHE A 158 1.41 -5.33 -50.22
C PHE A 158 0.94 -5.30 -48.76
N LEU A 159 0.90 -4.11 -48.13
CA LEU A 159 0.35 -3.94 -46.80
C LEU A 159 -1.15 -4.24 -46.76
N GLY A 160 -1.91 -3.78 -47.76
CA GLY A 160 -3.34 -4.08 -47.88
C GLY A 160 -3.62 -5.59 -48.01
N LEU A 161 -2.85 -6.30 -48.84
CA LEU A 161 -2.93 -7.77 -48.96
C LEU A 161 -2.56 -8.47 -47.64
N LEU A 162 -1.51 -8.01 -46.97
CA LEU A 162 -1.09 -8.54 -45.67
C LEU A 162 -2.18 -8.33 -44.59
N CYS A 163 -2.80 -7.16 -44.54
CA CYS A 163 -3.90 -6.87 -43.62
C CYS A 163 -5.11 -7.76 -43.90
N ARG A 164 -5.45 -7.99 -45.18
CA ARG A 164 -6.54 -8.89 -45.57
C ARG A 164 -6.26 -10.33 -45.13
N LEU A 165 -5.05 -10.85 -45.38
CA LEU A 165 -4.65 -12.18 -44.92
C LEU A 165 -4.72 -12.33 -43.40
N LEU A 166 -4.25 -11.33 -42.65
CA LEU A 166 -4.33 -11.36 -41.19
C LEU A 166 -5.78 -11.26 -40.68
N ALA A 167 -6.65 -10.52 -41.37
CA ALA A 167 -8.04 -10.31 -40.98
C ALA A 167 -8.92 -11.54 -41.22
N GLU A 168 -8.71 -12.27 -42.32
CA GLU A 168 -9.57 -13.38 -42.73
C GLU A 168 -9.21 -14.70 -42.01
N GLU A 169 -7.98 -14.85 -41.46
CA GLU A 169 -7.41 -16.19 -41.25
C GLU A 169 -6.62 -16.41 -39.93
N TYR A 170 -6.73 -15.49 -38.96
CA TYR A 170 -5.95 -15.55 -37.71
C TYR A 170 -6.15 -16.82 -36.86
N GLN A 171 -7.29 -17.52 -37.01
CA GLN A 171 -7.61 -18.74 -36.24
C GLN A 171 -6.59 -19.87 -36.46
N VAL A 172 -5.82 -19.84 -37.56
CA VAL A 172 -4.81 -20.85 -37.92
C VAL A 172 -3.52 -20.72 -37.07
N LEU A 173 -3.23 -19.54 -36.51
CA LEU A 173 -2.01 -19.30 -35.72
C LEU A 173 -1.98 -20.06 -34.39
N GLY A 174 -3.15 -20.33 -33.79
CA GLY A 174 -3.25 -21.04 -32.51
C GLY A 174 -2.83 -22.51 -32.59
N SER A 175 -2.82 -23.11 -33.80
CA SER A 175 -2.65 -24.55 -33.99
C SER A 175 -1.21 -24.96 -34.36
N PHE A 176 -0.34 -24.03 -34.77
CA PHE A 176 0.98 -24.35 -35.32
C PHE A 176 2.10 -23.44 -34.77
N SER A 177 2.68 -23.85 -33.63
CA SER A 177 3.71 -23.09 -32.90
C SER A 177 5.01 -22.86 -33.71
N GLU A 178 5.36 -23.74 -34.64
CA GLU A 178 6.59 -23.67 -35.46
C GLU A 178 6.58 -22.53 -36.49
N LEU A 179 5.40 -22.01 -36.85
CA LEU A 179 5.22 -21.01 -37.91
C LEU A 179 5.15 -19.56 -37.40
N VAL A 180 4.99 -19.41 -36.09
CA VAL A 180 4.92 -18.12 -35.40
C VAL A 180 6.13 -17.22 -35.69
N PRO A 181 7.40 -17.71 -35.73
CA PRO A 181 8.55 -16.86 -36.02
C PRO A 181 8.54 -16.26 -37.43
N ASP A 182 8.08 -17.00 -38.43
CA ASP A 182 8.01 -16.52 -39.82
C ASP A 182 6.87 -15.51 -39.99
N VAL A 183 5.72 -15.72 -39.34
CA VAL A 183 4.61 -14.76 -39.31
C VAL A 183 5.02 -13.46 -38.60
N LEU A 184 5.60 -13.54 -37.40
CA LEU A 184 6.07 -12.36 -36.66
C LEU A 184 7.19 -11.63 -37.42
N ALA A 185 8.03 -12.35 -38.14
CA ALA A 185 9.03 -11.75 -39.01
C ALA A 185 8.40 -10.94 -40.15
N GLY A 186 7.40 -11.50 -40.83
CA GLY A 186 6.62 -10.80 -41.85
C GLY A 186 5.96 -9.54 -41.29
N ILE A 187 5.28 -9.66 -40.15
CA ILE A 187 4.60 -8.51 -39.55
C ILE A 187 5.60 -7.43 -39.14
N GLY A 188 6.73 -7.77 -38.50
CA GLY A 188 7.69 -6.72 -38.15
C GLY A 188 8.44 -6.11 -39.34
N TYR A 189 8.59 -6.82 -40.47
CA TYR A 189 8.99 -6.16 -41.72
C TYR A 189 7.94 -5.14 -42.16
N ALA A 190 6.65 -5.50 -42.13
CA ALA A 190 5.56 -4.58 -42.43
C ALA A 190 5.51 -3.36 -41.49
N LEU A 191 5.73 -3.56 -40.19
CA LEU A 191 5.79 -2.47 -39.21
C LEU A 191 6.97 -1.52 -39.47
N CYS A 192 8.06 -2.00 -40.08
CA CYS A 192 9.22 -1.19 -40.45
C CYS A 192 9.10 -0.47 -41.80
N SER A 193 8.02 -0.68 -42.56
CA SER A 193 7.80 0.00 -43.83
C SER A 193 7.64 1.52 -43.63
N SER A 194 8.09 2.30 -44.62
CA SER A 194 7.94 3.76 -44.67
C SER A 194 6.48 4.21 -44.81
N VAL A 195 5.58 3.32 -45.25
CA VAL A 195 4.16 3.62 -45.46
C VAL A 195 3.42 3.48 -44.12
N LYS A 196 3.14 4.62 -43.49
CA LYS A 196 2.46 4.67 -42.18
C LYS A 196 0.94 4.49 -42.28
N GLU A 197 0.33 5.02 -43.33
CA GLU A 197 -1.12 5.24 -43.43
C GLU A 197 -1.97 3.98 -43.64
N VAL A 198 -1.47 2.90 -44.25
CA VAL A 198 -2.32 1.74 -44.63
C VAL A 198 -2.64 0.82 -43.44
N LEU A 199 -1.69 0.66 -42.52
CA LEU A 199 -1.90 -0.06 -41.25
C LEU A 199 -2.84 0.73 -40.32
N GLU A 200 -2.99 2.04 -40.55
CA GLU A 200 -3.80 2.97 -39.76
C GLU A 200 -5.21 3.18 -40.34
N THR A 201 -5.41 2.96 -41.64
CA THR A 201 -6.69 3.25 -42.35
C THR A 201 -7.54 2.04 -42.68
N THR A 202 -7.04 0.82 -42.48
CA THR A 202 -7.80 -0.40 -42.80
C THR A 202 -8.87 -0.66 -41.74
N LYS A 203 -10.14 -0.37 -42.11
CA LYS A 203 -11.38 -0.51 -41.29
C LYS A 203 -11.72 -1.93 -40.79
N ALA A 204 -10.79 -2.88 -40.82
CA ALA A 204 -11.06 -4.24 -40.36
C ALA A 204 -10.88 -4.32 -38.83
N TYR A 205 -11.93 -4.73 -38.11
CA TYR A 205 -11.99 -4.82 -36.65
C TYR A 205 -10.83 -5.58 -35.99
N TYR A 206 -10.10 -6.42 -36.72
CA TYR A 206 -9.01 -7.26 -36.23
C TYR A 206 -7.60 -6.67 -36.40
N VAL A 207 -7.44 -5.64 -37.24
CA VAL A 207 -6.12 -5.05 -37.56
C VAL A 207 -5.45 -4.41 -36.34
N PRO A 208 -6.14 -3.64 -35.48
CA PRO A 208 -5.53 -3.04 -34.29
C PRO A 208 -4.95 -4.08 -33.33
N PHE A 209 -5.64 -5.23 -33.16
CA PHE A 209 -5.17 -6.34 -32.32
C PHE A 209 -3.88 -6.95 -32.85
N ALA A 210 -3.82 -7.26 -34.15
CA ALA A 210 -2.64 -7.83 -34.79
C ALA A 210 -1.45 -6.88 -34.72
N VAL A 211 -1.68 -5.58 -34.94
CA VAL A 211 -0.65 -4.54 -34.88
C VAL A 211 -0.05 -4.45 -33.47
N VAL A 212 -0.89 -4.37 -32.43
CA VAL A 212 -0.45 -4.28 -31.03
C VAL A 212 0.35 -5.52 -30.63
N MET A 213 -0.18 -6.72 -30.91
CA MET A 213 0.46 -7.97 -30.51
C MET A 213 1.79 -8.20 -31.23
N ALA A 214 1.87 -7.86 -32.52
CA ALA A 214 3.12 -7.99 -33.26
C ALA A 214 4.16 -6.96 -32.83
N ALA A 215 3.76 -5.71 -32.64
CA ALA A 215 4.65 -4.67 -32.13
C ALA A 215 5.19 -5.03 -30.74
N ALA A 216 4.34 -5.55 -29.86
CA ALA A 216 4.75 -6.04 -28.54
C ALA A 216 5.69 -7.23 -28.60
N GLY A 217 5.43 -8.19 -29.51
CA GLY A 217 6.32 -9.32 -29.76
C GLY A 217 7.71 -8.87 -30.22
N VAL A 218 7.77 -7.88 -31.10
CA VAL A 218 9.01 -7.23 -31.53
C VAL A 218 9.73 -6.58 -30.33
N LEU A 219 9.05 -5.76 -29.54
CA LEU A 219 9.63 -5.10 -28.37
C LEU A 219 10.18 -6.09 -27.34
N ARG A 220 9.40 -7.12 -27.02
CA ARG A 220 9.80 -8.19 -26.09
C ARG A 220 11.06 -8.90 -26.57
N ALA A 221 11.15 -9.21 -27.86
CA ALA A 221 12.30 -9.88 -28.41
C ALA A 221 13.53 -8.94 -28.36
N LEU A 222 13.37 -7.65 -28.69
CA LEU A 222 14.48 -6.67 -28.68
C LEU A 222 15.04 -6.47 -27.28
N ASN A 223 14.16 -6.43 -26.27
CA ASN A 223 14.56 -6.30 -24.87
C ASN A 223 15.26 -7.55 -24.31
N ARG A 224 15.17 -8.71 -24.98
CA ARG A 224 15.90 -9.93 -24.60
C ARG A 224 17.25 -10.09 -25.32
N SER A 225 17.51 -9.30 -26.36
CA SER A 225 18.72 -9.46 -27.17
C SER A 225 19.86 -8.60 -26.66
N VAL A 226 20.99 -9.22 -26.31
CA VAL A 226 22.26 -8.55 -26.05
C VAL A 226 22.94 -8.34 -27.40
N VAL A 227 22.88 -7.14 -27.97
CA VAL A 227 23.48 -6.84 -29.28
C VAL A 227 24.44 -5.65 -29.15
N SER A 228 25.70 -5.85 -29.57
CA SER A 228 26.72 -4.81 -29.70
C SER A 228 27.02 -4.52 -31.18
N GLY A 229 27.27 -3.24 -31.52
CA GLY A 229 27.74 -2.83 -32.86
C GLY A 229 26.67 -2.25 -33.81
N LEU A 230 26.95 -2.30 -35.13
CA LEU A 230 26.21 -1.65 -36.24
C LEU A 230 24.71 -2.01 -36.32
N GLY A 231 24.27 -3.08 -35.65
CA GLY A 231 22.86 -3.46 -35.52
C GLY A 231 22.03 -2.54 -34.61
N LEU A 232 22.68 -1.69 -33.81
CA LEU A 232 22.01 -0.83 -32.82
C LEU A 232 21.08 0.22 -33.46
N ASP A 233 21.47 0.83 -34.59
CA ASP A 233 20.62 1.83 -35.27
C ASP A 233 19.34 1.20 -35.84
N THR A 234 19.47 0.02 -36.48
CA THR A 234 18.32 -0.73 -36.99
C THR A 234 17.40 -1.20 -35.86
N ILE A 235 17.97 -1.66 -34.75
CA ILE A 235 17.22 -2.04 -33.54
C ILE A 235 16.51 -0.83 -32.93
N SER A 236 17.16 0.33 -32.87
CA SER A 236 16.55 1.57 -32.36
C SER A 236 15.40 2.07 -33.23
N LYS A 237 15.50 1.92 -34.55
CA LYS A 237 14.44 2.25 -35.52
C LYS A 237 13.27 1.28 -35.40
N LEU A 238 13.54 -0.02 -35.27
CA LEU A 238 12.53 -1.05 -35.07
C LEU A 238 11.80 -0.87 -33.73
N ARG A 239 12.53 -0.55 -32.65
CA ARG A 239 11.94 -0.23 -31.35
C ARG A 239 11.00 0.98 -31.44
N ARG A 240 11.49 2.10 -31.99
CA ARG A 240 10.68 3.31 -32.16
C ARG A 240 9.44 3.04 -33.02
N SER A 241 9.59 2.29 -34.12
CA SER A 241 8.44 1.95 -34.96
C SER A 241 7.41 1.11 -34.21
N ALA A 242 7.85 0.09 -33.46
CA ALA A 242 6.94 -0.73 -32.68
C ALA A 242 6.22 0.08 -31.59
N GLU A 243 6.93 0.97 -30.88
CA GLU A 243 6.33 1.88 -29.89
C GLU A 243 5.34 2.86 -30.54
N ASP A 244 5.70 3.48 -31.66
CA ASP A 244 4.84 4.43 -32.38
C ASP A 244 3.55 3.77 -32.87
N ARG A 245 3.59 2.47 -33.23
CA ARG A 245 2.40 1.71 -33.67
C ARG A 245 1.45 1.40 -32.52
N ILE A 246 1.97 0.99 -31.37
CA ILE A 246 1.14 0.81 -30.17
C ILE A 246 0.57 2.17 -29.72
N GLU A 247 1.37 3.24 -29.80
CA GLU A 247 0.91 4.60 -29.47
C GLU A 247 -0.21 5.08 -30.40
N SER A 248 -0.13 4.81 -31.71
CA SER A 248 -1.17 5.20 -32.67
C SER A 248 -2.50 4.53 -32.34
N VAL A 249 -2.49 3.22 -32.07
CA VAL A 249 -3.69 2.47 -31.65
C VAL A 249 -4.23 2.99 -30.32
N ALA A 250 -3.35 3.29 -29.36
CA ALA A 250 -3.75 3.89 -28.09
C ALA A 250 -4.41 5.27 -28.28
N ARG A 251 -3.87 6.11 -29.16
CA ARG A 251 -4.43 7.45 -29.46
C ARG A 251 -5.81 7.36 -30.11
N GLU A 252 -5.98 6.44 -31.05
CA GLU A 252 -7.27 6.18 -31.68
C GLU A 252 -8.29 5.73 -30.63
N LEU A 253 -7.91 4.79 -29.76
CA LEU A 253 -8.77 4.28 -28.71
C LEU A 253 -9.21 5.38 -27.73
N ILE A 254 -8.30 6.24 -27.27
CA ILE A 254 -8.62 7.40 -26.41
C ILE A 254 -9.60 8.35 -27.11
N SER A 255 -9.43 8.58 -28.41
CA SER A 255 -10.31 9.49 -29.17
C SER A 255 -11.73 8.95 -29.30
N ARG A 256 -11.89 7.61 -29.42
CA ARG A 256 -13.17 6.93 -29.57
C ARG A 256 -13.96 6.90 -28.26
N THR A 257 -13.28 6.71 -27.13
CA THR A 257 -13.92 6.53 -25.81
C THR A 257 -14.19 7.82 -25.05
N ARG A 258 -13.93 9.01 -25.63
CA ARG A 258 -14.19 10.35 -25.04
C ARG A 258 -13.87 10.43 -23.53
N GLY A 259 -12.68 9.97 -23.15
CA GLY A 259 -12.25 10.03 -21.74
C GLY A 259 -12.83 8.95 -20.83
N PHE A 260 -13.32 7.82 -21.38
CA PHE A 260 -13.62 6.56 -20.67
C PHE A 260 -14.61 6.65 -19.50
N THR A 261 -15.48 7.66 -19.48
CA THR A 261 -16.47 7.89 -18.42
C THR A 261 -17.84 7.29 -18.71
N SER A 262 -18.11 6.85 -19.95
CA SER A 262 -19.41 6.29 -20.37
C SER A 262 -19.48 4.78 -20.22
N SER A 263 -20.58 4.27 -19.66
CA SER A 263 -20.81 2.82 -19.42
C SER A 263 -21.18 2.01 -20.68
N ASP A 264 -21.03 2.59 -21.86
CA ASP A 264 -21.48 2.03 -23.14
C ASP A 264 -20.29 1.79 -24.06
N ASN A 265 -19.25 1.17 -23.52
CA ASN A 265 -18.06 0.82 -24.29
C ASN A 265 -18.36 -0.37 -25.22
N ASP A 266 -17.99 -0.22 -26.48
CA ASP A 266 -17.95 -1.31 -27.45
C ASP A 266 -17.07 -2.45 -26.88
N HIS A 267 -17.57 -3.69 -26.88
CA HIS A 267 -16.83 -4.87 -26.39
C HIS A 267 -15.46 -4.98 -27.09
N THR A 268 -15.38 -4.53 -28.35
CA THR A 268 -14.15 -4.50 -29.14
C THR A 268 -13.09 -3.59 -28.51
N ASP A 269 -13.49 -2.41 -28.03
CA ASP A 269 -12.57 -1.43 -27.45
C ASP A 269 -12.09 -1.88 -26.06
N CYS A 270 -12.95 -2.53 -25.27
CA CYS A 270 -12.58 -3.17 -24.00
C CYS A 270 -11.50 -4.25 -24.20
N LEU A 271 -11.69 -5.15 -25.18
CA LEU A 271 -10.71 -6.17 -25.50
C LEU A 271 -9.39 -5.57 -26.00
N LEU A 272 -9.45 -4.51 -26.81
CA LEU A 272 -8.26 -3.85 -27.32
C LEU A 272 -7.45 -3.17 -26.19
N LEU A 273 -8.12 -2.56 -25.22
CA LEU A 273 -7.49 -2.05 -23.99
C LEU A 273 -6.73 -3.14 -23.24
N GLN A 274 -7.37 -4.29 -23.03
CA GLN A 274 -6.75 -5.45 -22.38
C GLN A 274 -5.53 -5.97 -23.16
N CYS A 275 -5.63 -6.02 -24.50
CA CYS A 275 -4.51 -6.40 -25.36
C CYS A 275 -3.34 -5.42 -25.23
N VAL A 276 -3.61 -4.10 -25.26
CA VAL A 276 -2.57 -3.06 -25.09
C VAL A 276 -1.91 -3.17 -23.71
N SER A 277 -2.68 -3.38 -22.64
CA SER A 277 -2.10 -3.48 -21.29
C SER A 277 -1.20 -4.71 -21.12
N VAL A 278 -1.64 -5.88 -21.59
CA VAL A 278 -0.85 -7.11 -21.52
C VAL A 278 0.37 -7.02 -22.46
N ALA A 279 0.20 -6.45 -23.65
CA ALA A 279 1.28 -6.19 -24.59
C ALA A 279 2.39 -5.35 -23.95
N LEU A 280 2.05 -4.24 -23.30
CA LEU A 280 3.01 -3.36 -22.65
C LEU A 280 3.70 -4.05 -21.46
N ALA A 281 2.94 -4.74 -20.60
CA ALA A 281 3.49 -5.50 -19.47
C ALA A 281 4.50 -6.56 -19.90
N ARG A 282 4.27 -7.24 -21.02
CA ARG A 282 5.14 -8.30 -21.55
C ARG A 282 6.25 -7.79 -22.46
N SER A 283 6.20 -6.53 -22.90
CA SER A 283 7.19 -5.94 -23.80
C SER A 283 8.48 -5.56 -23.08
N GLY A 284 8.48 -5.35 -21.76
CA GLY A 284 9.63 -4.89 -20.99
C GLY A 284 9.68 -3.37 -20.90
N VAL A 285 10.87 -2.76 -21.01
CA VAL A 285 11.00 -1.29 -20.99
C VAL A 285 10.36 -0.70 -22.25
N VAL A 286 9.48 0.29 -22.09
CA VAL A 286 8.82 1.02 -23.18
C VAL A 286 9.04 2.51 -22.97
N SER A 287 9.24 3.28 -24.05
CA SER A 287 9.34 4.73 -23.95
C SER A 287 8.06 5.37 -23.38
N ALA A 288 8.25 6.39 -22.54
CA ALA A 288 7.15 7.14 -21.95
C ALA A 288 6.43 7.99 -23.01
N ARG A 289 5.17 7.63 -23.29
CA ARG A 289 4.28 8.34 -24.21
C ARG A 289 2.92 8.51 -23.54
N SER A 290 2.35 9.70 -23.64
CA SER A 290 1.10 10.07 -22.96
C SER A 290 -0.10 9.18 -23.32
N PRO A 291 -0.33 8.82 -24.60
CA PRO A 291 -1.43 7.92 -24.97
C PRO A 291 -1.31 6.53 -24.32
N LEU A 292 -0.09 6.00 -24.20
CA LEU A 292 0.13 4.70 -23.56
C LEU A 292 -0.17 4.76 -22.06
N PHE A 293 0.23 5.86 -21.41
CA PHE A 293 -0.02 6.08 -19.98
C PHE A 293 -1.51 6.20 -19.67
N ILE A 294 -2.25 6.97 -20.48
CA ILE A 294 -3.71 7.12 -20.34
C ILE A 294 -4.43 5.79 -20.61
N CYS A 295 -4.07 5.07 -21.68
CA CYS A 295 -4.68 3.76 -21.97
C CYS A 295 -4.44 2.74 -20.86
N LEU A 296 -3.24 2.72 -20.25
CA LEU A 296 -2.97 1.84 -19.12
C LEU A 296 -3.78 2.21 -17.88
N ALA A 297 -3.93 3.51 -17.58
CA ALA A 297 -4.83 3.96 -16.52
C ALA A 297 -6.26 3.47 -16.78
N SER A 298 -6.79 3.70 -17.99
CA SER A 298 -8.13 3.24 -18.37
C SER A 298 -8.27 1.72 -18.23
N ALA A 299 -7.34 0.94 -18.77
CA ALA A 299 -7.37 -0.51 -18.66
C ALA A 299 -7.35 -0.99 -17.20
N LEU A 300 -6.52 -0.37 -16.34
CA LEU A 300 -6.47 -0.69 -14.92
C LEU A 300 -7.80 -0.41 -14.22
N LEU A 301 -8.38 0.78 -14.45
CA LEU A 301 -9.55 1.26 -13.72
C LEU A 301 -10.89 0.71 -14.24
N THR A 302 -10.95 0.23 -15.49
CA THR A 302 -12.21 -0.25 -16.10
C THR A 302 -12.22 -1.74 -16.43
N GLU A 303 -11.09 -2.32 -16.85
CA GLU A 303 -11.03 -3.70 -17.34
C GLU A 303 -10.37 -4.65 -16.34
N ILE A 304 -9.24 -4.27 -15.74
CA ILE A 304 -8.48 -5.13 -14.83
C ILE A 304 -9.10 -5.09 -13.43
N PHE A 305 -9.50 -3.90 -12.96
CA PHE A 305 -10.26 -3.70 -11.74
C PHE A 305 -11.66 -3.16 -12.04
N PRO A 306 -12.58 -3.97 -12.61
CA PRO A 306 -13.88 -3.53 -13.09
C PRO A 306 -14.90 -3.32 -11.96
N SER A 307 -14.46 -2.80 -10.80
CA SER A 307 -15.24 -2.65 -9.58
C SER A 307 -16.59 -1.96 -9.84
N ARG A 308 -16.57 -0.87 -10.61
CA ARG A 308 -17.77 -0.11 -10.96
C ARG A 308 -18.81 -0.93 -11.72
N ARG A 309 -18.37 -1.71 -12.72
CA ARG A 309 -19.24 -2.57 -13.53
C ARG A 309 -19.83 -3.69 -12.68
N LEU A 310 -19.00 -4.33 -11.85
CA LEU A 310 -19.40 -5.46 -11.02
C LEU A 310 -20.35 -5.02 -9.90
N TYR A 311 -20.04 -3.95 -9.17
CA TYR A 311 -20.90 -3.43 -8.10
C TYR A 311 -22.25 -2.95 -8.64
N MET A 312 -22.28 -2.22 -9.76
CA MET A 312 -23.53 -1.79 -10.37
C MET A 312 -24.41 -2.97 -10.82
N LYS A 313 -23.82 -4.06 -11.32
CA LYS A 313 -24.57 -5.28 -11.65
C LYS A 313 -25.19 -5.91 -10.41
N VAL A 314 -24.45 -5.99 -9.31
CA VAL A 314 -24.95 -6.51 -8.03
C VAL A 314 -26.11 -5.67 -7.51
N LEU A 315 -25.97 -4.33 -7.54
CA LEU A 315 -26.99 -3.41 -7.02
C LEU A 315 -28.26 -3.35 -7.89
N LYS A 316 -28.15 -3.58 -9.21
CA LYS A 316 -29.31 -3.54 -10.15
C LYS A 316 -30.08 -4.85 -10.22
N SER A 317 -29.48 -6.00 -9.90
CA SER A 317 -30.14 -7.31 -10.02
C SER A 317 -31.12 -7.57 -8.87
N MET A 318 -32.40 -7.81 -9.20
CA MET A 318 -33.44 -8.21 -8.24
C MET A 318 -33.12 -9.56 -7.56
N PRO A 319 -33.50 -9.76 -6.28
CA PRO A 319 -33.33 -11.02 -5.56
C PRO A 319 -34.33 -12.05 -6.09
N GLY A 320 -33.96 -12.82 -7.11
CA GLY A 320 -34.85 -13.88 -7.62
C GLY A 320 -34.30 -14.78 -8.72
N SER A 321 -33.43 -14.31 -9.63
CA SER A 321 -33.02 -15.16 -10.78
C SER A 321 -31.62 -14.91 -11.36
N SER A 322 -30.70 -14.24 -10.65
CA SER A 322 -29.38 -13.84 -11.20
C SER A 322 -28.17 -14.22 -10.33
N ALA A 323 -28.33 -14.76 -9.12
CA ALA A 323 -27.23 -14.99 -8.17
C ALA A 323 -26.10 -15.86 -8.75
N VAL A 324 -26.45 -16.96 -9.43
CA VAL A 324 -25.50 -17.90 -10.02
C VAL A 324 -24.67 -17.27 -11.16
N LEU A 325 -25.29 -16.42 -11.99
CA LEU A 325 -24.59 -15.72 -13.07
C LEU A 325 -23.60 -14.66 -12.51
N ARG A 326 -23.92 -14.02 -11.38
CA ARG A 326 -23.04 -13.05 -10.71
C ARG A 326 -21.77 -13.72 -10.16
N ILE A 327 -21.93 -14.89 -9.50
CA ILE A 327 -20.81 -15.66 -8.94
C ILE A 327 -19.82 -16.06 -10.04
N ASN A 328 -20.34 -16.55 -11.18
CA ASN A 328 -19.49 -17.05 -12.25
C ASN A 328 -18.68 -15.95 -12.95
N GLU A 329 -19.26 -14.77 -13.19
CA GLU A 329 -18.54 -13.66 -13.84
C GLU A 329 -17.37 -13.13 -12.98
N VAL A 330 -17.57 -12.97 -11.67
CA VAL A 330 -16.51 -12.49 -10.76
C VAL A 330 -15.38 -13.52 -10.65
N LYS A 331 -15.73 -14.81 -10.57
CA LYS A 331 -14.74 -15.90 -10.54
C LYS A 331 -13.97 -16.03 -11.85
N GLU A 332 -14.66 -15.96 -12.98
CA GLU A 332 -14.02 -15.98 -14.30
C GLU A 332 -13.04 -14.81 -14.46
N HIS A 333 -13.40 -13.63 -13.94
CA HIS A 333 -12.50 -12.47 -13.93
C HIS A 333 -11.25 -12.69 -13.07
N LEU A 334 -11.40 -13.26 -11.86
CA LEU A 334 -10.26 -13.60 -11.00
C LEU A 334 -9.33 -14.63 -11.66
N GLU A 335 -9.87 -15.54 -12.47
CA GLU A 335 -9.11 -16.54 -13.21
C GLU A 335 -8.52 -16.01 -14.53
N SER A 336 -8.97 -14.83 -14.98
CA SER A 336 -8.55 -14.21 -16.24
C SER A 336 -7.05 -13.92 -16.28
N LEU A 337 -6.48 -13.98 -17.49
CA LEU A 337 -5.08 -13.65 -17.72
C LEU A 337 -4.77 -12.20 -17.35
N THR A 338 -5.68 -11.28 -17.66
CA THR A 338 -5.53 -9.84 -17.41
C THR A 338 -5.43 -9.53 -15.92
N PHE A 339 -6.23 -10.19 -15.09
CA PHE A 339 -6.16 -10.03 -13.64
C PHE A 339 -4.87 -10.63 -13.06
N LYS A 340 -4.46 -11.81 -13.55
CA LYS A 340 -3.18 -12.44 -13.16
C LYS A 340 -1.95 -11.58 -13.50
N GLU A 341 -2.05 -10.75 -14.53
CA GLU A 341 -0.99 -9.82 -14.96
C GLU A 341 -1.09 -8.42 -14.32
N ALA A 342 -2.07 -8.16 -13.45
CA ALA A 342 -2.34 -6.83 -12.91
C ALA A 342 -1.12 -6.18 -12.23
N GLY A 343 -0.30 -6.96 -11.52
CA GLY A 343 0.94 -6.47 -10.90
C GLY A 343 2.00 -6.02 -11.92
N ALA A 344 2.19 -6.78 -13.00
CA ALA A 344 3.13 -6.42 -14.06
C ALA A 344 2.67 -5.17 -14.84
N ILE A 345 1.36 -5.08 -15.11
CA ILE A 345 0.73 -3.93 -15.75
C ILE A 345 0.88 -2.67 -14.88
N THR A 346 0.62 -2.80 -13.57
CA THR A 346 0.83 -1.73 -12.59
C THR A 346 2.28 -1.27 -12.55
N GLY A 347 3.24 -2.20 -12.61
CA GLY A 347 4.67 -1.87 -12.64
C GLY A 347 5.04 -1.00 -13.84
N VAL A 348 4.56 -1.35 -15.04
CA VAL A 348 4.79 -0.53 -16.25
C VAL A 348 4.09 0.82 -16.13
N PHE A 349 2.85 0.85 -15.64
CA PHE A 349 2.09 2.07 -15.41
C PHE A 349 2.82 3.08 -14.50
N CYS A 350 3.33 2.62 -13.35
CA CYS A 350 4.10 3.46 -12.43
C CYS A 350 5.45 3.91 -13.02
N ASN A 351 6.10 3.07 -13.83
CA ASN A 351 7.35 3.45 -14.50
C ASN A 351 7.14 4.56 -15.54
N LEU A 352 6.03 4.52 -16.28
CA LEU A 352 5.71 5.56 -17.27
C LEU A 352 5.41 6.90 -16.61
N TYR A 353 4.76 6.91 -15.45
CA TYR A 353 4.42 8.13 -14.71
C TYR A 353 5.62 9.08 -14.50
N VAL A 354 6.82 8.55 -14.27
CA VAL A 354 8.02 9.37 -14.00
C VAL A 354 8.40 10.28 -15.17
N SER A 355 8.15 9.85 -16.41
CA SER A 355 8.72 10.50 -17.62
C SER A 355 7.68 11.10 -18.57
N VAL A 356 6.37 10.98 -18.26
CA VAL A 356 5.27 11.58 -19.05
C VAL A 356 5.14 13.09 -18.76
N ASP A 357 4.41 13.83 -19.58
CA ASP A 357 4.09 15.25 -19.37
C ASP A 357 3.15 15.49 -18.17
N GLU A 358 3.21 16.68 -17.56
CA GLU A 358 2.42 17.00 -16.36
C GLU A 358 0.91 17.06 -16.60
N GLN A 359 0.45 17.44 -17.80
CA GLN A 359 -0.99 17.48 -18.10
C GLN A 359 -1.59 16.08 -18.03
N SER A 360 -0.90 15.10 -18.61
CA SER A 360 -1.32 13.70 -18.60
C SER A 360 -1.18 13.07 -17.20
N LYS A 361 -0.15 13.45 -16.42
CA LYS A 361 -0.05 13.05 -15.00
C LYS A 361 -1.24 13.52 -14.19
N HIS A 362 -1.57 14.81 -14.27
CA HIS A 362 -2.71 15.39 -13.54
C HIS A 362 -4.03 14.73 -13.94
N MET A 363 -4.24 14.47 -15.24
CA MET A 363 -5.42 13.74 -15.70
C MET A 363 -5.53 12.35 -15.07
N VAL A 364 -4.47 11.55 -15.14
CA VAL A 364 -4.48 10.17 -14.63
C VAL A 364 -4.56 10.13 -13.10
N GLU A 365 -3.88 11.04 -12.40
CA GLU A 365 -4.00 11.19 -10.96
C GLU A 365 -5.46 11.37 -10.54
N ASN A 366 -6.19 12.30 -11.18
CA ASN A 366 -7.61 12.49 -10.90
C ASN A 366 -8.44 11.23 -11.17
N LEU A 367 -8.20 10.53 -12.28
CA LEU A 367 -8.88 9.26 -12.57
C LEU A 367 -8.65 8.21 -11.46
N VAL A 368 -7.42 8.10 -10.95
CA VAL A 368 -7.09 7.14 -9.88
C VAL A 368 -7.72 7.56 -8.55
N TRP A 369 -7.68 8.84 -8.18
CA TRP A 369 -8.27 9.34 -6.94
C TRP A 369 -9.80 9.22 -6.95
N ASP A 370 -10.45 9.55 -8.06
CA ASP A 370 -11.90 9.40 -8.25
C ASP A 370 -12.30 7.92 -8.19
N HIS A 371 -11.49 7.03 -8.77
CA HIS A 371 -11.71 5.59 -8.68
C HIS A 371 -11.70 5.08 -7.24
N CYS A 372 -10.82 5.62 -6.37
CA CYS A 372 -10.80 5.26 -4.95
C CYS A 372 -12.10 5.64 -4.24
N GLN A 373 -12.64 6.83 -4.53
CA GLN A 373 -13.94 7.25 -4.00
C GLN A 373 -15.08 6.36 -4.51
N HIS A 374 -15.07 6.01 -5.80
CA HIS A 374 -16.07 5.10 -6.38
C HIS A 374 -16.05 3.73 -5.73
N ILE A 375 -14.87 3.12 -5.57
CA ILE A 375 -14.73 1.84 -4.87
C ILE A 375 -15.35 1.94 -3.48
N TYR A 376 -15.00 2.96 -2.70
CA TYR A 376 -15.53 3.11 -1.35
C TYR A 376 -17.06 3.24 -1.33
N MET A 377 -17.63 4.13 -2.14
CA MET A 377 -19.07 4.40 -2.13
C MET A 377 -19.89 3.17 -2.56
N GLU A 378 -19.47 2.52 -3.64
CA GLU A 378 -20.21 1.39 -4.23
C GLU A 378 -19.97 0.10 -3.44
N HIS A 379 -18.74 -0.17 -3.01
CA HIS A 379 -18.43 -1.33 -2.18
C HIS A 379 -19.14 -1.27 -0.83
N ARG A 380 -19.21 -0.10 -0.19
CA ARG A 380 -19.97 0.09 1.06
C ARG A 380 -21.43 -0.35 0.90
N GLN A 381 -22.08 0.04 -0.20
CA GLN A 381 -23.46 -0.38 -0.49
C GLN A 381 -23.55 -1.89 -0.72
N VAL A 382 -22.68 -2.44 -1.57
CA VAL A 382 -22.66 -3.87 -1.88
C VAL A 382 -22.39 -4.72 -0.65
N ALA A 383 -21.44 -4.32 0.21
CA ALA A 383 -21.13 -5.01 1.45
C ALA A 383 -22.33 -5.04 2.40
N LEU A 384 -23.08 -3.94 2.52
CA LEU A 384 -24.30 -3.90 3.34
C LEU A 384 -25.43 -4.78 2.79
N VAL A 385 -25.49 -4.99 1.47
CA VAL A 385 -26.51 -5.82 0.81
C VAL A 385 -26.16 -7.31 0.82
N LEU A 386 -24.91 -7.66 0.54
CA LEU A 386 -24.50 -9.06 0.37
C LEU A 386 -24.11 -9.76 1.66
N ARG A 387 -23.67 -9.03 2.69
CA ARG A 387 -23.15 -9.62 3.92
C ARG A 387 -24.20 -10.48 4.63
N GLY A 388 -23.82 -11.71 4.95
CA GLY A 388 -24.68 -12.74 5.54
C GLY A 388 -25.66 -13.39 4.56
N ILE A 389 -25.65 -13.01 3.27
CA ILE A 389 -26.50 -13.58 2.21
C ILE A 389 -25.63 -14.28 1.16
N GLU A 390 -24.68 -13.56 0.56
CA GLU A 390 -23.78 -14.04 -0.50
C GLU A 390 -22.32 -13.70 -0.16
N ASP A 391 -21.84 -14.17 1.00
CA ASP A 391 -20.49 -13.87 1.51
C ASP A 391 -19.37 -14.33 0.55
N GLU A 392 -19.60 -15.39 -0.22
CA GLU A 392 -18.63 -15.85 -1.23
C GLU A 392 -18.43 -14.83 -2.35
N VAL A 393 -19.52 -14.24 -2.87
CA VAL A 393 -19.47 -13.19 -3.89
C VAL A 393 -18.79 -11.94 -3.34
N LEU A 394 -19.14 -11.56 -2.11
CA LEU A 394 -18.53 -10.42 -1.44
C LEU A 394 -17.01 -10.63 -1.29
N GLY A 395 -16.58 -11.81 -0.84
CA GLY A 395 -15.16 -12.15 -0.71
C GLY A 395 -14.41 -12.13 -2.05
N ASP A 396 -15.01 -12.62 -3.13
CA ASP A 396 -14.40 -12.57 -4.46
C ASP A 396 -14.31 -11.13 -5.02
N LEU A 397 -15.30 -10.28 -4.75
CA LEU A 397 -15.25 -8.86 -5.06
C LEU A 397 -14.19 -8.12 -4.23
N GLU A 398 -14.03 -8.48 -2.96
CA GLU A 398 -12.98 -7.94 -2.09
C GLU A 398 -11.59 -8.25 -2.62
N LYS A 399 -11.33 -9.45 -3.17
CA LYS A 399 -10.02 -9.78 -3.79
C LYS A 399 -9.65 -8.85 -4.96
N ILE A 400 -10.64 -8.46 -5.76
CA ILE A 400 -10.44 -7.51 -6.87
C ILE A 400 -10.09 -6.13 -6.30
N ALA A 401 -10.86 -5.67 -5.31
CA ALA A 401 -10.64 -4.37 -4.67
C ALA A 401 -9.33 -4.30 -3.87
N GLU A 402 -8.91 -5.39 -3.22
CA GLU A 402 -7.60 -5.55 -2.57
C GLU A 402 -6.46 -5.40 -3.60
N SER A 403 -6.61 -6.00 -4.78
CA SER A 403 -5.63 -5.85 -5.86
C SER A 403 -5.60 -4.42 -6.41
N ALA A 404 -6.76 -3.75 -6.51
CA ALA A 404 -6.83 -2.34 -6.85
C ALA A 404 -6.15 -1.46 -5.78
N PHE A 405 -6.32 -1.78 -4.50
CA PHE A 405 -5.63 -1.11 -3.39
C PHE A 405 -4.11 -1.22 -3.52
N LEU A 406 -3.57 -2.40 -3.85
CA LEU A 406 -2.13 -2.57 -4.10
C LEU A 406 -1.65 -1.67 -5.25
N MET A 407 -2.41 -1.59 -6.34
CA MET A 407 -2.10 -0.70 -7.46
C MET A 407 -2.06 0.77 -7.03
N VAL A 408 -3.07 1.23 -6.27
CA VAL A 408 -3.15 2.60 -5.78
C VAL A 408 -1.99 2.94 -4.84
N VAL A 409 -1.59 2.01 -3.97
CA VAL A 409 -0.44 2.21 -3.06
C VAL A 409 0.86 2.39 -3.85
N LEU A 410 1.11 1.54 -4.85
CA LEU A 410 2.30 1.64 -5.69
C LEU A 410 2.30 2.93 -6.53
N PHE A 411 1.13 3.31 -7.06
CA PHE A 411 0.98 4.56 -7.81
C PHE A 411 1.20 5.79 -6.91
N ALA A 412 0.58 5.82 -5.72
CA ALA A 412 0.75 6.91 -4.76
C ALA A 412 2.21 7.05 -4.29
N LEU A 413 2.95 5.94 -4.15
CA LEU A 413 4.38 5.98 -3.88
C LEU A 413 5.17 6.61 -5.04
N ALA A 414 4.84 6.26 -6.28
CA ALA A 414 5.46 6.85 -7.48
C ALA A 414 5.15 8.36 -7.59
N VAL A 415 3.89 8.75 -7.34
CA VAL A 415 3.46 10.16 -7.26
C VAL A 415 4.25 10.90 -6.19
N THR A 416 4.35 10.32 -5.00
CA THR A 416 5.07 10.91 -3.86
C THR A 416 6.54 11.13 -4.17
N LYS A 417 7.24 10.11 -4.68
CA LYS A 417 8.67 10.21 -5.07
C LYS A 417 8.95 11.23 -6.18
N HIS A 418 7.95 11.60 -6.96
CA HIS A 418 8.10 12.55 -8.05
C HIS A 418 7.69 13.97 -7.65
N LYS A 419 6.53 14.12 -7.00
CA LYS A 419 5.90 15.42 -6.73
C LYS A 419 6.25 16.03 -5.38
N LEU A 420 6.58 15.25 -4.35
CA LEU A 420 7.00 15.78 -3.04
C LEU A 420 8.49 16.19 -3.03
N ASN A 421 8.98 16.60 -4.20
CA ASN A 421 10.35 16.99 -4.43
C ASN A 421 10.40 18.52 -4.45
N SER A 422 11.49 19.13 -3.99
CA SER A 422 11.66 20.60 -3.93
C SER A 422 11.51 21.35 -5.26
N LYS A 423 11.35 20.63 -6.38
CA LYS A 423 11.09 21.18 -7.71
C LYS A 423 9.65 21.66 -7.92
N PHE A 424 8.69 21.17 -7.13
CA PHE A 424 7.27 21.51 -7.27
C PHE A 424 6.86 22.62 -6.29
N ASN A 425 5.88 23.44 -6.68
CA ASN A 425 5.30 24.46 -5.79
C ASN A 425 4.70 23.78 -4.53
N GLN A 426 4.91 24.39 -3.37
CA GLN A 426 4.44 23.89 -2.07
C GLN A 426 2.92 23.66 -2.08
N GLU A 427 2.13 24.54 -2.68
CA GLU A 427 0.67 24.39 -2.77
C GLU A 427 0.25 23.11 -3.51
N SER A 428 0.93 22.78 -4.62
CA SER A 428 0.65 21.58 -5.40
C SER A 428 1.07 20.31 -4.65
N GLN A 429 2.17 20.37 -3.88
CA GLN A 429 2.58 19.27 -3.00
C GLN A 429 1.54 19.01 -1.91
N MET A 430 0.98 20.08 -1.32
CA MET A 430 -0.06 19.97 -0.30
C MET A 430 -1.36 19.38 -0.86
N ASP A 431 -1.84 19.87 -2.01
CA ASP A 431 -3.03 19.33 -2.67
C ASP A 431 -2.86 17.84 -3.00
N THR A 432 -1.71 17.46 -3.56
CA THR A 432 -1.38 16.07 -3.86
C THR A 432 -1.38 15.19 -2.60
N SER A 433 -0.75 15.66 -1.52
CA SER A 433 -0.70 14.96 -0.23
C SER A 433 -2.09 14.74 0.36
N VAL A 434 -2.95 15.75 0.32
CA VAL A 434 -4.34 15.65 0.81
C VAL A 434 -5.14 14.65 -0.04
N ARG A 435 -5.04 14.70 -1.38
CA ARG A 435 -5.71 13.74 -2.28
C ARG A 435 -5.29 12.29 -2.02
N ILE A 436 -4.00 12.05 -1.78
CA ILE A 436 -3.50 10.71 -1.43
C ILE A 436 -4.07 10.24 -0.09
N LEU A 437 -4.08 11.10 0.94
CA LEU A 437 -4.66 10.74 2.24
C LEU A 437 -6.16 10.41 2.14
N ILE A 438 -6.91 11.21 1.39
CA ILE A 438 -8.35 10.96 1.14
C ILE A 438 -8.53 9.63 0.41
N SER A 439 -7.72 9.36 -0.60
CA SER A 439 -7.76 8.12 -1.38
C SER A 439 -7.43 6.89 -0.52
N PHE A 440 -6.42 6.99 0.35
CA PHE A 440 -6.08 5.92 1.29
C PHE A 440 -7.19 5.71 2.33
N SER A 441 -7.86 6.76 2.79
CA SER A 441 -9.02 6.63 3.68
C SER A 441 -10.15 5.83 3.03
N CYS A 442 -10.36 5.97 1.72
CA CYS A 442 -11.40 5.26 0.97
C CYS A 442 -11.10 3.75 0.88
N LEU A 443 -9.82 3.36 0.85
CA LEU A 443 -9.40 1.98 0.65
C LEU A 443 -8.91 1.27 1.92
N GLU A 444 -8.93 1.94 3.08
CA GLU A 444 -8.40 1.38 4.34
C GLU A 444 -9.05 0.04 4.72
N TYR A 445 -10.31 -0.20 4.32
CA TYR A 445 -11.01 -1.47 4.53
C TYR A 445 -10.26 -2.68 3.96
N PHE A 446 -9.67 -2.52 2.77
CA PHE A 446 -8.97 -3.58 2.04
C PHE A 446 -7.54 -3.81 2.55
N ARG A 447 -7.09 -3.05 3.55
CA ARG A 447 -5.75 -3.18 4.11
C ARG A 447 -5.64 -4.41 5.00
N ARG A 448 -5.45 -5.58 4.39
CA ARG A 448 -5.18 -6.86 5.08
C ARG A 448 -3.69 -7.05 5.41
N ILE A 449 -2.79 -6.48 4.60
CA ILE A 449 -1.33 -6.68 4.68
C ILE A 449 -0.63 -5.38 5.10
N ARG A 450 0.44 -5.52 5.89
CA ARG A 450 1.35 -4.41 6.20
C ARG A 450 2.32 -4.21 5.03
N LEU A 451 2.09 -3.18 4.23
CA LEU A 451 2.96 -2.82 3.11
C LEU A 451 3.92 -1.70 3.52
N PRO A 452 5.24 -1.85 3.34
CA PRO A 452 6.19 -0.78 3.60
C PRO A 452 5.93 0.43 2.71
N GLU A 453 5.54 0.22 1.46
CA GLU A 453 5.23 1.28 0.48
C GLU A 453 4.10 2.19 0.95
N TYR A 454 3.07 1.61 1.59
CA TYR A 454 1.98 2.36 2.19
C TYR A 454 2.48 3.23 3.35
N MET A 455 3.31 2.67 4.23
CA MET A 455 3.82 3.39 5.40
C MET A 455 4.81 4.49 5.01
N ASP A 456 5.66 4.25 4.02
CA ASP A 456 6.57 5.24 3.43
C ASP A 456 5.79 6.41 2.82
N THR A 457 4.73 6.10 2.07
CA THR A 457 3.86 7.10 1.47
C THR A 457 3.18 7.96 2.54
N ILE A 458 2.56 7.33 3.55
CA ILE A 458 1.92 8.04 4.67
C ILE A 458 2.92 8.94 5.40
N ARG A 459 4.12 8.45 5.72
CA ARG A 459 5.15 9.27 6.39
C ARG A 459 5.55 10.47 5.54
N GLY A 460 5.75 10.27 4.23
CA GLY A 460 6.12 11.35 3.31
C GLY A 460 5.06 12.46 3.25
N ILE A 461 3.80 12.10 3.05
CA ILE A 461 2.71 13.07 2.87
C ILE A 461 2.25 13.73 4.18
N VAL A 462 2.32 13.03 5.32
CA VAL A 462 1.94 13.60 6.63
C VAL A 462 2.87 14.75 7.02
N VAL A 463 4.17 14.63 6.74
CA VAL A 463 5.13 15.73 6.99
C VAL A 463 4.70 16.99 6.24
N SER A 464 4.33 16.87 4.96
CA SER A 464 3.82 18.01 4.19
C SER A 464 2.55 18.61 4.83
N VAL A 465 1.58 17.78 5.22
CA VAL A 465 0.32 18.26 5.82
C VAL A 465 0.53 18.92 7.19
N GLN A 466 1.53 18.48 7.97
CA GLN A 466 1.89 19.10 9.26
C GLN A 466 2.45 20.52 9.12
N GLU A 467 2.92 20.89 7.93
CA GLU A 467 3.50 22.22 7.65
C GLU A 467 2.47 23.24 7.18
N SER A 468 1.22 22.83 6.86
CA SER A 468 0.19 23.69 6.26
C SER A 468 -1.18 23.56 6.92
N ASP A 469 -1.66 24.67 7.48
CA ASP A 469 -2.99 24.76 8.11
C ASP A 469 -4.11 24.50 7.09
N SER A 470 -3.98 25.05 5.88
CA SER A 470 -4.97 24.85 4.79
C SER A 470 -5.09 23.38 4.36
N ALA A 471 -3.96 22.66 4.29
CA ALA A 471 -3.91 21.25 3.94
C ALA A 471 -4.53 20.39 5.04
N CYS A 472 -4.20 20.68 6.31
CA CYS A 472 -4.79 20.03 7.47
C CYS A 472 -6.31 20.20 7.50
N VAL A 473 -6.80 21.43 7.31
CA VAL A 473 -8.24 21.74 7.26
C VAL A 473 -8.92 21.04 6.09
N SER A 474 -8.32 21.03 4.90
CA SER A 474 -8.86 20.34 3.72
C SER A 474 -9.00 18.84 3.96
N PHE A 475 -7.97 18.22 4.54
CA PHE A 475 -8.01 16.80 4.90
C PHE A 475 -9.09 16.51 5.96
N VAL A 476 -9.17 17.30 7.04
CA VAL A 476 -10.18 17.08 8.10
C VAL A 476 -11.61 17.29 7.58
N ARG A 477 -11.84 18.25 6.69
CA ARG A 477 -13.17 18.47 6.08
C ARG A 477 -13.64 17.33 5.18
N SER A 478 -12.74 16.43 4.76
CA SER A 478 -13.09 15.25 3.97
C SER A 478 -13.65 14.08 4.79
N ILE A 479 -13.64 14.18 6.13
CA ILE A 479 -14.22 13.16 7.01
C ILE A 479 -15.73 13.06 6.73
N PRO A 480 -16.29 11.84 6.64
CA PRO A 480 -17.74 11.65 6.55
C PRO A 480 -18.48 12.36 7.68
N THR A 481 -19.57 13.05 7.36
CA THR A 481 -20.30 13.85 8.34
C THR A 481 -20.98 12.95 9.38
N TYR A 482 -21.37 13.52 10.52
CA TYR A 482 -22.16 12.80 11.53
C TYR A 482 -23.45 12.22 10.93
N VAL A 483 -24.08 12.94 10.00
CA VAL A 483 -25.29 12.49 9.29
C VAL A 483 -24.99 11.24 8.44
N ASP A 484 -23.85 11.20 7.75
CA ASP A 484 -23.42 10.04 6.96
C ASP A 484 -23.11 8.82 7.85
N LEU A 485 -22.71 9.06 9.11
CA LEU A 485 -22.47 8.04 10.13
C LEU A 485 -23.74 7.51 10.77
N THR A 486 -24.85 8.27 10.79
CA THR A 486 -26.10 7.82 11.44
C THR A 486 -27.15 7.34 10.45
N ASN A 487 -27.20 7.90 9.24
CA ASN A 487 -28.29 7.63 8.29
C ASN A 487 -27.94 6.56 7.25
N GLY A 488 -26.68 6.16 7.16
CA GLY A 488 -26.20 5.19 6.16
C GLY A 488 -26.20 5.75 4.74
N PRO A 489 -25.78 4.97 3.74
CA PRO A 489 -25.89 5.37 2.34
C PRO A 489 -27.36 5.41 1.89
N ASP A 490 -27.70 6.33 0.98
CA ASP A 490 -29.05 6.47 0.42
C ASP A 490 -29.47 5.21 -0.35
N PHE A 491 -30.14 4.29 0.33
CA PHE A 491 -30.73 3.10 -0.28
C PHE A 491 -32.05 3.45 -0.97
N SER A 492 -31.98 4.08 -2.14
CA SER A 492 -33.17 4.34 -2.96
C SER A 492 -33.95 3.06 -3.34
N PHE A 493 -33.31 1.89 -3.29
CA PHE A 493 -33.90 0.59 -3.67
C PHE A 493 -34.26 -0.35 -2.50
N LEU A 494 -33.76 -0.12 -1.28
CA LEU A 494 -34.03 -0.98 -0.12
C LEU A 494 -34.86 -0.22 0.93
N ARG A 495 -36.13 -0.61 1.04
CA ARG A 495 -37.08 -0.03 1.98
C ARG A 495 -36.66 -0.38 3.42
N LYS A 496 -36.34 0.64 4.23
CA LYS A 496 -36.18 0.62 5.72
C LYS A 496 -35.39 -0.58 6.28
N MET A 497 -34.06 -0.59 6.08
CA MET A 497 -33.18 -1.23 7.07
C MET A 497 -32.81 -0.20 8.13
N GLU A 498 -32.88 -0.58 9.42
CA GLU A 498 -32.28 0.21 10.49
C GLU A 498 -30.76 0.15 10.34
N TYR A 499 -30.20 1.23 9.81
CA TYR A 499 -28.76 1.35 9.65
C TYR A 499 -28.11 1.57 11.01
N LEU A 500 -27.07 0.77 11.28
CA LEU A 500 -26.25 0.89 12.49
C LEU A 500 -24.78 0.94 12.08
N TRP A 501 -24.10 2.04 12.39
CA TRP A 501 -22.69 2.24 12.02
C TRP A 501 -21.78 1.11 12.48
N SER A 502 -21.99 0.54 13.66
CA SER A 502 -21.14 -0.53 14.18
C SER A 502 -21.13 -1.80 13.30
N LYS A 503 -22.11 -1.97 12.41
CA LYS A 503 -22.16 -3.08 11.43
C LYS A 503 -21.53 -2.73 10.07
N ASP A 504 -21.30 -1.44 9.81
CA ASP A 504 -20.69 -0.93 8.57
C ASP A 504 -19.15 -0.89 8.73
N GLU A 505 -18.51 -2.02 8.45
CA GLU A 505 -17.07 -2.14 8.59
C GLU A 505 -16.27 -1.28 7.60
N VAL A 506 -16.83 -1.00 6.42
CA VAL A 506 -16.19 -0.17 5.39
C VAL A 506 -16.10 1.27 5.88
N GLN A 507 -17.21 1.82 6.37
CA GLN A 507 -17.25 3.13 7.01
C GLN A 507 -16.34 3.18 8.25
N THR A 508 -16.40 2.14 9.07
CA THR A 508 -15.62 2.02 10.30
C THR A 508 -14.11 2.06 10.01
N ALA A 509 -13.64 1.36 8.97
CA ALA A 509 -12.25 1.39 8.55
C ALA A 509 -11.81 2.79 8.09
N ARG A 510 -12.67 3.47 7.31
CA ARG A 510 -12.39 4.85 6.86
C ARG A 510 -12.28 5.82 8.04
N ILE A 511 -13.19 5.78 9.02
CA ILE A 511 -13.10 6.62 10.21
C ILE A 511 -11.85 6.28 11.04
N LEU A 512 -11.53 4.99 11.20
CA LEU A 512 -10.32 4.56 11.89
C LEU A 512 -9.04 5.13 11.27
N PHE A 513 -8.98 5.26 9.93
CA PHE A 513 -7.87 5.91 9.24
C PHE A 513 -7.71 7.37 9.69
N TYR A 514 -8.79 8.17 9.62
CA TYR A 514 -8.77 9.57 10.06
C TYR A 514 -8.37 9.71 11.53
N LEU A 515 -8.93 8.85 12.40
CA LEU A 515 -8.61 8.87 13.84
C LEU A 515 -7.13 8.59 14.14
N ARG A 516 -6.41 7.93 13.22
CA ARG A 516 -4.97 7.65 13.35
C ARG A 516 -4.09 8.74 12.73
N VAL A 517 -4.55 9.40 11.68
CA VAL A 517 -3.74 10.40 10.95
C VAL A 517 -3.86 11.78 11.58
N ILE A 518 -5.06 12.23 11.92
CA ILE A 518 -5.29 13.60 12.45
C ILE A 518 -4.47 13.93 13.71
N PRO A 519 -4.22 13.00 14.66
CA PRO A 519 -3.39 13.30 15.84
C PRO A 519 -1.98 13.79 15.46
N THR A 520 -1.48 13.37 14.30
CA THR A 520 -0.15 13.77 13.81
C THR A 520 -0.10 15.24 13.37
N CYS A 521 -1.23 15.84 12.95
CA CYS A 521 -1.31 17.24 12.51
C CYS A 521 -2.24 18.11 13.38
N ILE A 522 -2.63 17.60 14.56
CA ILE A 522 -3.61 18.24 15.46
C ILE A 522 -3.21 19.65 15.92
N ALA A 523 -1.91 19.93 15.99
CA ALA A 523 -1.37 21.23 16.38
C ALA A 523 -1.62 22.34 15.34
N ARG A 524 -1.92 21.97 14.08
CA ARG A 524 -2.27 22.93 13.00
C ARG A 524 -3.77 23.02 12.75
N LEU A 525 -4.58 22.20 13.43
CA LEU A 525 -6.01 22.14 13.21
C LEU A 525 -6.72 23.22 14.04
N PRO A 526 -7.44 24.16 13.42
CA PRO A 526 -8.17 25.18 14.16
C PRO A 526 -9.31 24.59 15.01
N SER A 527 -9.50 25.12 16.22
CA SER A 527 -10.54 24.69 17.17
C SER A 527 -11.95 24.65 16.58
N PRO A 528 -12.41 25.65 15.78
CA PRO A 528 -13.74 25.62 15.18
C PRO A 528 -13.93 24.46 14.20
N VAL A 529 -12.86 24.04 13.51
CA VAL A 529 -12.91 22.92 12.56
C VAL A 529 -12.94 21.60 13.33
N PHE A 530 -12.13 21.45 14.38
CA PHE A 530 -12.17 20.28 15.24
C PHE A 530 -13.55 20.09 15.89
N GLY A 531 -14.09 21.14 16.49
CA GLY A 531 -15.40 21.11 17.16
C GLY A 531 -16.56 20.80 16.23
N LYS A 532 -16.54 21.31 14.98
CA LYS A 532 -17.62 21.08 14.00
C LYS A 532 -17.53 19.74 13.28
N VAL A 533 -16.31 19.26 12.99
CA VAL A 533 -16.10 18.10 12.10
C VAL A 533 -15.64 16.88 12.89
N VAL A 534 -14.60 17.01 13.70
CA VAL A 534 -13.97 15.86 14.36
C VAL A 534 -14.75 15.45 15.60
N ALA A 535 -15.04 16.37 16.52
CA ALA A 535 -15.68 16.07 17.79
C ALA A 535 -16.99 15.26 17.66
N PRO A 536 -17.91 15.57 16.71
CA PRO A 536 -19.14 14.77 16.53
C PRO A 536 -18.88 13.34 16.01
N THR A 537 -17.77 13.11 15.31
CA THR A 537 -17.44 11.80 14.71
C THR A 537 -16.72 10.85 15.68
N ILE A 538 -16.27 11.36 16.83
CA ILE A 538 -15.57 10.57 17.85
C ILE A 538 -16.60 9.78 18.67
N TYR A 539 -16.64 8.46 18.48
CA TYR A 539 -17.46 7.56 19.27
C TYR A 539 -16.62 6.70 20.23
N MET A 540 -16.57 7.14 21.49
CA MET A 540 -15.75 6.53 22.56
C MET A 540 -16.16 5.09 22.89
N GLY A 541 -17.45 4.79 22.84
CA GLY A 541 -18.02 3.47 23.13
C GLY A 541 -18.29 2.63 21.88
N HIS A 542 -17.51 2.80 20.80
CA HIS A 542 -17.74 2.02 19.59
C HIS A 542 -17.40 0.53 19.83
N PRO A 543 -18.27 -0.45 19.48
CA PRO A 543 -18.04 -1.88 19.74
C PRO A 543 -16.72 -2.43 19.16
N ASN A 544 -16.27 -1.87 18.03
CA ASN A 544 -14.92 -2.10 17.52
C ASN A 544 -13.86 -1.42 18.40
N GLY A 545 -13.18 -2.21 19.24
CA GLY A 545 -12.15 -1.73 20.16
C GLY A 545 -10.92 -1.05 19.50
N LYS A 546 -10.70 -1.18 18.18
CA LYS A 546 -9.68 -0.39 17.48
C LYS A 546 -10.12 1.07 17.32
N VAL A 547 -11.39 1.29 17.02
CA VAL A 547 -12.00 2.62 16.87
C VAL A 547 -12.10 3.30 18.21
N ALA A 548 -12.61 2.59 19.24
CA ALA A 548 -12.68 3.13 20.60
C ALA A 548 -11.30 3.60 21.08
N ARG A 549 -10.26 2.76 20.95
CA ARG A 549 -8.89 3.17 21.32
C ARG A 549 -8.40 4.38 20.52
N ALA A 550 -8.60 4.40 19.21
CA ALA A 550 -8.19 5.53 18.37
C ALA A 550 -8.96 6.83 18.72
N ALA A 551 -10.24 6.72 19.10
CA ALA A 551 -11.05 7.83 19.58
C ALA A 551 -10.49 8.41 20.89
N HIS A 552 -10.15 7.57 21.86
CA HIS A 552 -9.48 8.04 23.09
C HIS A 552 -8.10 8.66 22.82
N SER A 553 -7.30 8.06 21.91
CA SER A 553 -6.02 8.63 21.50
C SER A 553 -6.18 9.99 20.80
N MET A 554 -7.18 10.15 19.95
CA MET A 554 -7.52 11.43 19.31
C MET A 554 -7.86 12.49 20.36
N PHE A 555 -8.73 12.16 21.31
CA PHE A 555 -9.11 13.07 22.37
C PHE A 555 -7.90 13.49 23.21
N SER A 556 -7.10 12.51 23.64
CA SER A 556 -5.86 12.75 24.38
C SER A 556 -4.90 13.67 23.62
N ALA A 557 -4.72 13.43 22.31
CA ALA A 557 -3.90 14.28 21.44
C ALA A 557 -4.44 15.71 21.32
N PHE A 558 -5.76 15.89 21.19
CA PHE A 558 -6.38 17.21 21.14
C PHE A 558 -6.22 17.96 22.46
N ILE A 559 -6.47 17.33 23.60
CA ILE A 559 -6.27 17.94 24.92
C ILE A 559 -4.80 18.34 25.12
N SER A 560 -3.86 17.48 24.72
CA SER A 560 -2.41 17.71 24.86
C SER A 560 -1.83 18.70 23.85
N SER A 561 -2.59 19.06 22.81
CA SER A 561 -2.10 19.97 21.76
C SER A 561 -1.80 21.38 22.30
N GLY A 562 -0.73 21.99 21.77
CA GLY A 562 -0.15 23.26 22.26
C GLY A 562 -1.02 24.50 22.03
N LYS A 563 -0.49 25.63 22.48
CA LYS A 563 -1.16 26.94 22.47
C LYS A 563 -1.21 27.50 21.05
N ASP A 564 -2.41 27.61 20.49
CA ASP A 564 -2.67 28.39 19.28
C ASP A 564 -2.43 29.88 19.54
N SER A 565 -2.33 30.68 18.48
CA SER A 565 -2.42 32.15 18.57
C SER A 565 -3.76 32.64 19.13
N ASP A 566 -4.81 31.81 19.01
CA ASP A 566 -6.17 32.04 19.53
C ASP A 566 -6.41 31.19 20.78
N GLN A 567 -5.65 31.49 21.83
CA GLN A 567 -5.53 30.66 23.03
C GLN A 567 -6.88 30.41 23.75
N ASP A 568 -7.76 31.40 23.80
CA ASP A 568 -9.01 31.33 24.58
C ASP A 568 -10.04 30.38 23.96
N GLU A 569 -10.17 30.35 22.63
CA GLU A 569 -11.16 29.49 21.96
C GLU A 569 -10.80 28.00 22.06
N ARG A 570 -9.50 27.67 21.92
CA ARG A 570 -9.03 26.27 22.03
C ARG A 570 -9.17 25.77 23.46
N GLU A 571 -8.76 26.56 24.46
CA GLU A 571 -8.89 26.19 25.87
C GLU A 571 -10.36 26.01 26.27
N SER A 572 -11.25 26.91 25.85
CA SER A 572 -12.69 26.77 26.08
C SER A 572 -13.27 25.49 25.47
N LEU A 573 -12.92 25.18 24.22
CA LEU A 573 -13.39 23.95 23.56
C LEU A 573 -12.86 22.69 24.27
N LYS A 574 -11.60 22.69 24.75
CA LYS A 574 -11.05 21.56 25.52
C LYS A 574 -11.87 21.31 26.78
N GLU A 575 -12.21 22.34 27.53
CA GLU A 575 -13.04 22.21 28.74
C GLU A 575 -14.45 21.69 28.42
N GLN A 576 -15.11 22.24 27.39
CA GLN A 576 -16.45 21.82 26.99
C GLN A 576 -16.52 20.35 26.59
N LEU A 577 -15.52 19.84 25.87
CA LEU A 577 -15.49 18.47 25.40
C LEU A 577 -15.28 17.44 26.51
N VAL A 578 -14.66 17.82 27.64
CA VAL A 578 -14.38 16.90 28.75
C VAL A 578 -15.66 16.35 29.37
N PHE A 579 -16.69 17.20 29.51
CA PHE A 579 -17.99 16.78 30.07
C PHE A 579 -18.60 15.64 29.26
N TYR A 580 -18.62 15.80 27.93
CA TYR A 580 -19.12 14.77 27.02
C TYR A 580 -18.22 13.52 27.02
N TYR A 581 -16.90 13.72 26.98
CA TYR A 581 -15.91 12.65 26.97
C TYR A 581 -16.06 11.71 28.15
N ILE A 582 -16.04 12.24 29.38
CA ILE A 582 -16.03 11.41 30.58
C ILE A 582 -17.35 10.69 30.76
N GLN A 583 -18.48 11.36 30.48
CA GLN A 583 -19.80 10.76 30.53
C GLN A 583 -19.90 9.58 29.55
N ARG A 584 -19.53 9.78 28.27
CA ARG A 584 -19.60 8.72 27.26
C ARG A 584 -18.64 7.57 27.52
N SER A 585 -17.44 7.86 28.03
CA SER A 585 -16.44 6.83 28.34
C SER A 585 -16.90 5.92 29.48
N LEU A 586 -17.48 6.49 30.55
CA LEU A 586 -17.87 5.74 31.74
C LEU A 586 -19.21 5.02 31.61
N VAL A 587 -20.12 5.46 30.73
CA VAL A 587 -21.40 4.77 30.50
C VAL A 587 -21.18 3.33 30.02
N GLU A 588 -20.30 3.14 29.03
CA GLU A 588 -20.04 1.85 28.38
C GLU A 588 -18.88 1.06 29.03
N TYR A 589 -18.29 1.58 30.12
CA TYR A 589 -17.25 0.88 30.88
C TYR A 589 -17.91 -0.05 31.92
N PRO A 590 -17.45 -1.31 32.08
CA PRO A 590 -16.23 -1.91 31.51
C PRO A 590 -16.37 -2.68 30.20
N GLU A 591 -17.59 -2.86 29.70
CA GLU A 591 -17.88 -3.81 28.62
C GLU A 591 -17.24 -3.45 27.28
N ILE A 592 -17.32 -2.17 26.87
CA ILE A 592 -16.87 -1.72 25.55
C ILE A 592 -15.69 -0.76 25.65
N THR A 593 -15.68 0.14 26.63
CA THR A 593 -14.67 1.21 26.74
C THR A 593 -13.30 0.63 27.12
N PRO A 594 -12.24 0.88 26.33
CA PRO A 594 -10.89 0.42 26.67
C PRO A 594 -10.29 1.24 27.82
N PHE A 595 -9.98 0.57 28.94
CA PHE A 595 -9.43 1.21 30.14
C PHE A 595 -8.19 2.07 29.87
N GLU A 596 -7.19 1.54 29.16
CA GLU A 596 -5.93 2.25 28.88
C GLU A 596 -6.17 3.57 28.12
N GLY A 597 -7.10 3.55 27.15
CA GLY A 597 -7.47 4.73 26.38
C GLY A 597 -8.16 5.79 27.24
N MET A 598 -9.13 5.36 28.06
CA MET A 598 -9.81 6.23 29.02
C MET A 598 -8.82 6.83 30.02
N ALA A 599 -7.97 6.01 30.64
CA ALA A 599 -6.97 6.44 31.60
C ALA A 599 -5.96 7.43 30.98
N SER A 600 -5.55 7.21 29.73
CA SER A 600 -4.69 8.15 29.00
C SER A 600 -5.36 9.50 28.77
N GLY A 601 -6.64 9.53 28.40
CA GLY A 601 -7.38 10.78 28.23
C GLY A 601 -7.64 11.50 29.56
N VAL A 602 -7.89 10.77 30.64
CA VAL A 602 -7.97 11.33 32.01
C VAL A 602 -6.61 11.90 32.45
N ALA A 603 -5.51 11.21 32.17
CA ALA A 603 -4.19 11.76 32.47
C ALA A 603 -3.89 13.03 31.65
N ALA A 604 -4.33 13.08 30.39
CA ALA A 604 -4.16 14.25 29.52
C ALA A 604 -4.97 15.45 30.02
N LEU A 605 -6.25 15.27 30.38
CA LEU A 605 -7.08 16.39 30.87
C LEU A 605 -6.56 16.95 32.19
N VAL A 606 -6.07 16.11 33.09
CA VAL A 606 -5.54 16.58 34.38
C VAL A 606 -4.23 17.35 34.20
N ARG A 607 -3.39 16.98 33.21
CA ARG A 607 -2.10 17.63 32.97
C ARG A 607 -2.17 18.90 32.13
N HIS A 608 -3.12 18.98 31.20
CA HIS A 608 -3.12 20.01 30.15
C HIS A 608 -4.27 21.01 30.23
N LEU A 609 -5.26 20.79 31.11
CA LEU A 609 -6.27 21.81 31.40
C LEU A 609 -5.76 22.82 32.44
N PRO A 610 -6.37 24.02 32.50
CA PRO A 610 -6.05 25.01 33.53
C PRO A 610 -6.20 24.46 34.95
N ALA A 611 -5.31 24.88 35.84
CA ALA A 611 -5.39 24.57 37.26
C ALA A 611 -6.74 25.04 37.83
N GLY A 612 -7.43 24.16 38.56
CA GLY A 612 -8.75 24.46 39.12
C GLY A 612 -9.90 24.44 38.09
N SER A 613 -9.69 23.92 36.87
CA SER A 613 -10.76 23.82 35.87
C SER A 613 -11.95 22.98 36.38
N PRO A 614 -13.21 23.47 36.26
CA PRO A 614 -14.42 22.73 36.64
C PRO A 614 -14.54 21.36 35.97
N ALA A 615 -13.97 21.22 34.76
CA ALA A 615 -13.95 19.97 34.02
C ALA A 615 -13.14 18.87 34.74
N ILE A 616 -12.07 19.24 35.45
CA ILE A 616 -11.26 18.30 36.24
C ILE A 616 -12.05 17.80 37.45
N PHE A 617 -12.72 18.71 38.18
CA PHE A 617 -13.58 18.34 39.31
C PHE A 617 -14.71 17.41 38.89
N TYR A 618 -15.39 17.74 37.78
CA TYR A 618 -16.43 16.89 37.21
C TYR A 618 -15.91 15.51 36.83
N CYS A 619 -14.74 15.44 36.18
CA CYS A 619 -14.11 14.17 35.82
C CYS A 619 -13.84 13.29 37.05
N ILE A 620 -13.27 13.86 38.11
CA ILE A 620 -12.98 13.15 39.36
C ILE A 620 -14.28 12.66 40.00
N HIS A 621 -15.30 13.50 40.08
CA HIS A 621 -16.60 13.12 40.63
C HIS A 621 -17.20 11.92 39.87
N CYS A 622 -17.24 11.97 38.53
CA CYS A 622 -17.76 10.87 37.72
C CYS A 622 -16.96 9.58 37.90
N LEU A 623 -15.62 9.65 38.01
CA LEU A 623 -14.77 8.49 38.25
C LEU A 623 -15.04 7.87 39.62
N VAL A 624 -15.17 8.68 40.67
CA VAL A 624 -15.50 8.21 42.02
C VAL A 624 -16.90 7.59 42.06
N GLU A 625 -17.88 8.23 41.42
CA GLU A 625 -19.24 7.70 41.32
C GLU A 625 -19.27 6.35 40.60
N LYS A 626 -18.57 6.24 39.46
CA LYS A 626 -18.47 4.98 38.72
C LYS A 626 -17.72 3.90 39.50
N ALA A 627 -16.63 4.26 40.19
CA ALA A 627 -15.92 3.34 41.07
C ALA A 627 -16.82 2.83 42.19
N ASN A 628 -17.60 3.70 42.82
CA ASN A 628 -18.52 3.31 43.89
C ASN A 628 -19.58 2.31 43.40
N ARG A 629 -20.19 2.57 42.23
CA ARG A 629 -21.18 1.65 41.65
C ARG A 629 -20.59 0.28 41.37
N LEU A 630 -19.42 0.21 40.72
CA LEU A 630 -18.75 -1.05 40.41
C LEU A 630 -18.35 -1.80 41.68
N CYS A 631 -17.78 -1.10 42.66
CA CYS A 631 -17.43 -1.72 43.94
C CYS A 631 -18.68 -2.24 44.69
N ILE A 632 -19.82 -1.53 44.68
CA ILE A 632 -21.06 -1.99 45.33
C ILE A 632 -21.70 -3.17 44.58
N GLU A 633 -21.73 -3.14 43.25
CA GLU A 633 -22.25 -4.23 42.41
C GLU A 633 -21.42 -5.52 42.59
N ASP A 634 -20.09 -5.40 42.67
CA ASP A 634 -19.18 -6.53 42.90
C ASP A 634 -19.32 -7.09 44.33
N LEU A 635 -19.58 -6.23 45.33
CA LEU A 635 -19.83 -6.63 46.73
C LEU A 635 -21.12 -7.44 46.91
N ALA A 636 -22.11 -7.29 46.03
CA ALA A 636 -23.35 -8.07 46.08
C ALA A 636 -23.17 -9.52 45.61
N HIS A 637 -22.07 -9.84 44.92
CA HIS A 637 -21.91 -11.11 44.23
C HIS A 637 -20.95 -12.13 44.87
N GLN A 638 -19.91 -11.75 45.64
CA GLN A 638 -19.06 -12.71 46.40
C GLN A 638 -18.32 -12.11 47.62
N ASP A 639 -18.40 -12.78 48.78
CA ASP A 639 -17.69 -12.42 50.03
C ASP A 639 -16.17 -12.72 50.04
N ASP A 640 -15.65 -13.50 49.08
CA ASP A 640 -14.26 -14.01 49.10
C ASP A 640 -13.27 -13.27 48.16
N MET A 641 -13.69 -12.19 47.49
CA MET A 641 -12.89 -11.50 46.46
C MET A 641 -11.64 -10.77 47.00
N TRP A 642 -11.73 -10.09 48.15
CA TRP A 642 -10.64 -9.25 48.69
C TRP A 642 -9.38 -10.03 49.10
N LYS A 643 -9.47 -11.35 49.23
CA LYS A 643 -8.32 -12.24 49.47
C LYS A 643 -7.55 -12.62 48.20
N ASN A 644 -8.20 -12.52 47.03
CA ASN A 644 -7.65 -12.88 45.70
C ASN A 644 -7.39 -11.65 44.81
N TRP A 645 -7.44 -10.44 45.39
CA TRP A 645 -7.33 -9.13 44.72
C TRP A 645 -5.96 -8.86 44.03
N GLN A 646 -5.09 -9.86 43.89
CA GLN A 646 -3.80 -9.75 43.21
C GLN A 646 -3.87 -9.88 41.68
N GLY A 647 -5.04 -10.20 41.10
CA GLY A 647 -5.25 -10.18 39.65
C GLY A 647 -5.38 -8.75 39.08
N GLU A 648 -4.90 -8.54 37.84
CA GLU A 648 -5.04 -7.29 37.06
C GLU A 648 -6.44 -7.08 36.43
N SER A 649 -7.44 -7.90 36.77
CA SER A 649 -8.61 -8.10 35.92
C SER A 649 -9.87 -7.30 36.31
N GLU A 650 -9.98 -6.79 37.54
CA GLU A 650 -11.24 -6.18 38.00
C GLU A 650 -11.43 -4.72 37.55
N PRO A 651 -12.58 -4.38 36.94
CA PRO A 651 -12.92 -3.03 36.51
C PRO A 651 -12.91 -1.96 37.61
N GLY A 652 -13.52 -2.25 38.77
CA GLY A 652 -13.57 -1.31 39.90
C GLY A 652 -12.18 -0.96 40.42
N LYS A 653 -11.32 -1.98 40.58
CA LYS A 653 -9.92 -1.83 40.96
C LYS A 653 -9.16 -0.92 39.99
N LYS A 654 -9.35 -1.09 38.67
CA LYS A 654 -8.67 -0.26 37.67
C LYS A 654 -9.01 1.23 37.78
N ILE A 655 -10.30 1.57 38.01
CA ILE A 655 -10.69 2.97 38.23
C ILE A 655 -10.13 3.48 39.56
N LEU A 656 -10.15 2.66 40.61
CA LEU A 656 -9.57 3.01 41.90
C LEU A 656 -8.05 3.28 41.80
N ASP A 657 -7.29 2.40 41.15
CA ASP A 657 -5.87 2.58 40.90
C ASP A 657 -5.59 3.85 40.09
N LEU A 658 -6.45 4.17 39.12
CA LEU A 658 -6.39 5.44 38.39
C LEU A 658 -6.60 6.63 39.34
N LEU A 659 -7.62 6.61 40.19
CA LEU A 659 -7.90 7.67 41.17
C LEU A 659 -6.74 7.85 42.16
N LEU A 660 -6.11 6.76 42.61
CA LEU A 660 -4.92 6.81 43.46
C LEU A 660 -3.74 7.46 42.73
N ARG A 661 -3.50 7.07 41.47
CA ARG A 661 -2.47 7.71 40.63
C ARG A 661 -2.77 9.19 40.36
N LEU A 662 -4.03 9.62 40.36
CA LEU A 662 -4.38 11.03 40.19
C LEU A 662 -3.91 11.90 41.36
N ILE A 663 -3.71 11.36 42.57
CA ILE A 663 -3.20 12.11 43.73
C ILE A 663 -1.85 12.79 43.42
N SER A 664 -0.98 12.11 42.67
CA SER A 664 0.33 12.64 42.28
C SER A 664 0.28 13.53 41.03
N LEU A 665 -0.84 13.56 40.30
CA LEU A 665 -0.96 14.25 39.00
C LEU A 665 -1.81 15.52 39.04
N VAL A 666 -2.86 15.58 39.86
CA VAL A 666 -3.80 16.72 39.89
C VAL A 666 -3.14 18.00 40.39
N ASP A 667 -3.67 19.17 40.04
CA ASP A 667 -3.18 20.42 40.64
C ASP A 667 -3.51 20.52 42.14
N ILE A 668 -2.75 21.31 42.89
CA ILE A 668 -2.94 21.51 44.34
C ILE A 668 -4.33 22.09 44.68
N GLN A 669 -4.98 22.81 43.75
CA GLN A 669 -6.33 23.32 43.95
C GLN A 669 -7.40 22.22 43.89
N VAL A 670 -7.15 21.15 43.13
CA VAL A 670 -8.09 20.03 42.93
C VAL A 670 -7.86 18.91 43.95
N LEU A 671 -6.63 18.80 44.45
CA LEU A 671 -6.18 17.77 45.37
C LEU A 671 -7.08 17.60 46.62
N PRO A 672 -7.53 18.66 47.33
CA PRO A 672 -8.37 18.51 48.52
C PRO A 672 -9.71 17.82 48.23
N ASP A 673 -10.37 18.15 47.12
CA ASP A 673 -11.65 17.55 46.74
C ASP A 673 -11.49 16.09 46.32
N LEU A 674 -10.42 15.75 45.58
CA LEU A 674 -10.08 14.36 45.28
C LEU A 674 -9.88 13.55 46.56
N MET A 675 -9.11 14.07 47.51
CA MET A 675 -8.83 13.42 48.79
C MET A 675 -10.11 13.20 49.62
N LYS A 676 -11.02 14.17 49.60
CA LYS A 676 -12.32 14.07 50.28
C LYS A 676 -13.20 12.98 49.67
N LEU A 677 -13.34 12.97 48.34
CA LEU A 677 -14.17 11.99 47.62
C LEU A 677 -13.59 10.58 47.74
N LEU A 678 -12.26 10.43 47.65
CA LEU A 678 -11.58 9.17 47.89
C LEU A 678 -11.77 8.66 49.32
N ALA A 679 -11.70 9.52 50.32
CA ALA A 679 -11.94 9.13 51.71
C ALA A 679 -13.37 8.57 51.91
N GLN A 680 -14.37 9.21 51.29
CA GLN A 680 -15.75 8.74 51.33
C GLN A 680 -15.94 7.38 50.64
N LEU A 681 -15.28 7.18 49.49
CA LEU A 681 -15.29 5.90 48.78
C LEU A 681 -14.63 4.80 49.61
N ILE A 682 -13.44 5.05 50.16
CA ILE A 682 -12.67 4.07 50.93
C ILE A 682 -13.41 3.67 52.20
N ALA A 683 -14.04 4.60 52.91
CA ALA A 683 -14.85 4.28 54.09
C ALA A 683 -15.99 3.29 53.79
N GLN A 684 -16.57 3.33 52.59
CA GLN A 684 -17.66 2.43 52.19
C GLN A 684 -17.20 1.00 51.82
N LEU A 685 -15.90 0.76 51.66
CA LEU A 685 -15.37 -0.56 51.30
C LEU A 685 -15.29 -1.50 52.52
N PRO A 686 -15.28 -2.83 52.32
CA PRO A 686 -15.01 -3.77 53.40
C PRO A 686 -13.62 -3.57 54.01
N LYS A 687 -13.45 -4.02 55.25
CA LYS A 687 -12.20 -3.87 56.02
C LYS A 687 -10.95 -4.38 55.30
N ASP A 688 -11.05 -5.51 54.61
CA ASP A 688 -9.92 -6.06 53.86
C ASP A 688 -9.51 -5.14 52.70
N GLY A 689 -10.49 -4.53 52.04
CA GLY A 689 -10.26 -3.51 51.01
C GLY A 689 -9.73 -2.19 51.55
N GLN A 690 -10.27 -1.70 52.66
CA GLN A 690 -9.76 -0.54 53.38
C GLN A 690 -8.27 -0.71 53.72
N ASN A 691 -7.91 -1.84 54.33
CA ASN A 691 -6.54 -2.15 54.72
C ASN A 691 -5.59 -2.23 53.52
N MET A 692 -6.01 -2.84 52.42
CA MET A 692 -5.21 -2.94 51.20
C MET A 692 -4.92 -1.56 50.60
N ILE A 693 -5.95 -0.72 50.44
CA ILE A 693 -5.81 0.62 49.84
C ILE A 693 -5.01 1.54 50.75
N LEU A 694 -5.20 1.46 52.06
CA LEU A 694 -4.40 2.19 53.04
C LEU A 694 -2.92 1.82 52.91
N ASN A 695 -2.59 0.53 52.80
CA ASN A 695 -1.21 0.08 52.63
C ASN A 695 -0.57 0.63 51.34
N GLU A 696 -1.31 0.62 50.22
CA GLU A 696 -0.86 1.21 48.95
C GLU A 696 -0.64 2.72 49.07
N LEU A 697 -1.59 3.45 49.67
CA LEU A 697 -1.47 4.88 49.93
C LEU A 697 -0.28 5.22 50.83
N TYR A 698 -0.03 4.41 51.87
CA TYR A 698 1.16 4.57 52.72
C TYR A 698 2.44 4.41 51.90
N SER A 699 2.50 3.43 50.99
CA SER A 699 3.64 3.23 50.09
C SER A 699 3.84 4.44 49.17
N GLN A 700 2.79 4.86 48.46
CA GLN A 700 2.85 5.99 47.51
C GLN A 700 3.22 7.32 48.18
N VAL A 701 2.68 7.60 49.38
CA VAL A 701 3.00 8.83 50.12
C VAL A 701 4.41 8.77 50.71
N ALA A 702 4.87 7.60 51.17
CA ALA A 702 6.23 7.42 51.67
C ALA A 702 7.27 7.66 50.57
N GLU A 703 7.05 7.06 49.40
CA GLU A 703 7.92 7.14 48.21
C GLU A 703 7.83 8.48 47.46
N SER A 704 6.83 9.32 47.75
CA SER A 704 6.67 10.62 47.09
C SER A 704 7.78 11.61 47.46
N ASP A 705 8.46 12.15 46.45
CA ASP A 705 9.45 13.22 46.56
C ASP A 705 8.84 14.63 46.56
N ASP A 706 7.50 14.76 46.41
CA ASP A 706 6.82 16.07 46.38
C ASP A 706 6.69 16.67 47.79
N VAL A 707 7.70 17.45 48.18
CA VAL A 707 7.78 18.14 49.47
C VAL A 707 6.60 19.10 49.71
N THR A 708 5.94 19.59 48.66
CA THR A 708 4.85 20.56 48.79
C THR A 708 3.53 19.90 49.18
N ARG A 709 3.22 18.73 48.61
CA ARG A 709 1.96 18.00 48.87
C ARG A 709 2.06 17.04 50.04
N LYS A 710 3.25 16.48 50.28
CA LYS A 710 3.48 15.42 51.27
C LYS A 710 2.94 15.73 52.67
N PRO A 711 3.10 16.94 53.25
CA PRO A 711 2.52 17.24 54.56
C PRO A 711 1.00 17.11 54.60
N THR A 712 0.31 17.63 53.59
CA THR A 712 -1.15 17.56 53.45
C THR A 712 -1.62 16.12 53.27
N LEU A 713 -0.92 15.34 52.45
CA LEU A 713 -1.21 13.92 52.21
C LEU A 713 -1.02 13.07 53.47
N VAL A 714 0.05 13.29 54.23
CA VAL A 714 0.30 12.58 55.50
C VAL A 714 -0.79 12.88 56.52
N SER A 715 -1.16 14.16 56.69
CA SER A 715 -2.22 14.56 57.62
C SER A 715 -3.58 13.95 57.25
N TRP A 716 -3.90 13.91 55.96
CA TRP A 716 -5.13 13.28 55.48
C TRP A 716 -5.11 11.78 55.63
N LEU A 717 -4.01 11.10 55.31
CA LEU A 717 -3.88 9.65 55.43
C LEU A 717 -4.04 9.18 56.89
N GLN A 718 -3.52 9.95 57.85
CA GLN A 718 -3.77 9.71 59.28
C GLN A 718 -5.25 9.85 59.63
N SER A 719 -5.92 10.87 59.10
CA SER A 719 -7.36 11.10 59.33
C SER A 719 -8.22 10.00 58.70
N LEU A 720 -7.87 9.57 57.49
CA LEU A 720 -8.53 8.47 56.79
C LEU A 720 -8.37 7.14 57.53
N SER A 721 -7.16 6.83 57.98
CA SER A 721 -6.86 5.65 58.78
C SER A 721 -7.75 5.62 60.02
N TYR A 722 -7.82 6.73 60.77
CA TYR A 722 -8.69 6.87 61.93
C TYR A 722 -10.17 6.59 61.61
N LEU A 723 -10.69 7.14 60.52
CA LEU A 723 -12.08 6.91 60.09
C LEU A 723 -12.36 5.43 59.78
N CYS A 724 -11.44 4.76 59.07
CA CYS A 724 -11.57 3.34 58.75
C CYS A 724 -11.55 2.43 60.00
N PHE A 725 -10.81 2.84 61.05
CA PHE A 725 -10.83 2.11 62.33
C PHE A 725 -12.15 2.31 63.11
N GLN A 726 -12.76 3.49 63.04
CA GLN A 726 -13.87 3.89 63.92
C GLN A 726 -15.22 3.22 63.58
N GLU A 727 -15.52 2.98 62.29
CA GLU A 727 -16.78 2.35 61.85
C GLU A 727 -16.99 0.93 62.39
N THR A 728 -15.91 0.26 62.79
CA THR A 728 -15.96 -1.04 63.47
C THR A 728 -16.68 -1.01 64.82
N SER A 729 -16.62 0.12 65.53
CA SER A 729 -17.08 0.21 66.92
C SER A 729 -18.57 0.52 67.06
N GLY A 730 -19.22 1.05 66.01
CA GLY A 730 -20.63 1.48 66.04
C GLY A 730 -21.67 0.41 65.71
N SER A 731 -21.31 -0.59 64.88
CA SER A 731 -22.27 -1.62 64.42
C SER A 731 -22.54 -2.73 65.46
N ALA A 732 -21.63 -2.93 66.42
CA ALA A 732 -21.77 -3.98 67.45
C ALA A 732 -22.76 -3.62 68.58
N ALA A 733 -23.29 -2.39 68.62
CA ALA A 733 -24.08 -1.90 69.76
C ALA A 733 -25.61 -1.92 69.59
N SER A 734 -26.19 -2.32 68.45
CA SER A 734 -27.66 -2.21 68.24
C SER A 734 -28.44 -3.48 67.87
N ARG A 735 -27.87 -4.68 68.06
CA ARG A 735 -28.68 -5.93 68.05
C ARG A 735 -28.31 -6.85 69.22
N LYS A 736 -28.93 -6.61 70.37
CA LYS A 736 -29.10 -7.60 71.43
C LYS A 736 -30.60 -7.76 71.69
N VAL A 737 -31.21 -8.79 71.11
CA VAL A 737 -32.22 -9.66 71.75
C VAL A 737 -32.29 -10.97 70.96
N GLY A 738 -32.02 -12.10 71.64
CA GLY A 738 -32.70 -13.37 71.38
C GLY A 738 -31.91 -14.54 70.79
N SER A 739 -31.71 -15.57 71.63
CA SER A 739 -31.59 -17.01 71.31
C SER A 739 -30.19 -17.62 71.17
N GLU A 740 -29.83 -18.39 72.21
CA GLU A 740 -28.77 -19.40 72.25
C GLU A 740 -29.02 -20.58 71.29
N ALA A 741 -27.94 -21.13 70.70
CA ALA A 741 -27.70 -22.58 70.60
C ALA A 741 -26.28 -22.87 70.04
N ASN A 742 -25.43 -23.43 70.91
CA ASN A 742 -24.30 -24.35 70.70
C ASN A 742 -23.65 -24.49 69.29
N ARG A 743 -22.34 -24.25 69.21
CA ARG A 743 -21.30 -25.33 69.16
C ARG A 743 -19.88 -24.74 69.11
N THR A 744 -19.00 -25.46 69.79
CA THR A 744 -17.56 -25.28 70.01
C THR A 744 -16.71 -25.02 68.77
N SER A 745 -15.86 -23.99 68.83
CA SER A 745 -14.56 -23.94 68.15
C SER A 745 -13.67 -22.92 68.87
N VAL A 746 -12.57 -23.41 69.44
CA VAL A 746 -11.50 -22.61 70.03
C VAL A 746 -10.82 -21.82 68.93
N ARG A 747 -10.90 -20.49 68.98
CA ARG A 747 -9.98 -19.57 68.28
C ARG A 747 -9.22 -18.77 69.32
N THR A 748 -7.93 -19.02 69.40
CA THR A 748 -6.94 -18.12 69.98
C THR A 748 -6.93 -16.80 69.20
N PRO A 749 -7.00 -15.62 69.84
CA PRO A 749 -6.77 -14.36 69.15
C PRO A 749 -5.25 -14.12 69.03
N ASP A 750 -4.74 -14.04 67.79
CA ASP A 750 -3.39 -13.51 67.52
C ASP A 750 -3.40 -11.97 67.69
N PRO A 751 -2.66 -11.38 68.65
CA PRO A 751 -2.61 -9.93 68.87
C PRO A 751 -1.52 -9.23 68.02
N LEU A 752 -1.03 -9.85 66.95
CA LEU A 752 0.22 -9.45 66.28
C LEU A 752 0.05 -8.50 65.08
N ASN A 753 -1.17 -8.26 64.58
CA ASN A 753 -1.37 -7.33 63.44
C ASN A 753 -1.69 -5.88 63.85
N ASP A 754 -2.28 -5.65 65.03
CA ASP A 754 -2.66 -4.29 65.49
C ASP A 754 -1.47 -3.46 66.00
N THR A 755 -0.33 -4.09 66.31
CA THR A 755 0.86 -3.41 66.82
C THR A 755 1.76 -2.86 65.71
N SER A 756 1.75 -3.46 64.52
CA SER A 756 2.53 -3.00 63.35
C SER A 756 2.03 -1.66 62.79
N LEU A 757 0.70 -1.49 62.72
CA LEU A 757 0.07 -0.26 62.22
C LEU A 757 0.24 0.91 63.20
N ASN A 758 0.16 0.64 64.50
CA ASN A 758 0.44 1.63 65.56
C ASN A 758 1.92 2.00 65.66
N ALA A 759 2.85 1.07 65.38
CA ALA A 759 4.28 1.35 65.35
C ALA A 759 4.68 2.31 64.20
N ARG A 760 3.97 2.24 63.05
CA ARG A 760 4.19 3.16 61.92
C ARG A 760 3.63 4.57 62.16
N LEU A 761 2.56 4.70 62.94
CA LEU A 761 2.00 5.99 63.38
C LEU A 761 2.95 6.76 64.31
N CYS A 762 3.68 6.06 65.19
CA CYS A 762 4.66 6.69 66.10
C CYS A 762 5.90 7.24 65.39
N TYR A 763 6.34 6.66 64.27
CA TYR A 763 7.50 7.16 63.52
C TYR A 763 7.23 8.47 62.76
N PHE A 764 5.98 8.74 62.37
CA PHE A 764 5.62 9.99 61.69
C PHE A 764 5.28 11.15 62.65
N GLY A 765 4.83 10.86 63.88
CA GLY A 765 4.56 11.88 64.90
C GLY A 765 5.82 12.53 65.49
N ALA A 766 6.98 11.87 65.39
CA ALA A 766 8.23 12.35 65.96
C ALA A 766 8.90 13.52 65.21
N PHE A 767 8.45 13.86 63.99
CA PHE A 767 9.02 14.97 63.22
C PHE A 767 8.52 16.37 63.64
N LYS A 768 7.57 16.45 64.58
CA LYS A 768 7.05 17.73 65.08
C LYS A 768 7.79 18.29 66.31
N SER A 769 8.81 17.60 66.82
CA SER A 769 9.57 18.06 67.98
C SER A 769 11.06 17.74 67.88
N SER A 770 11.80 18.41 66.98
CA SER A 770 13.26 18.62 67.09
C SER A 770 13.77 19.51 65.95
N ASN A 771 13.68 20.83 66.12
CA ASN A 771 14.59 21.76 65.45
C ASN A 771 15.78 21.97 66.39
N TYR A 772 16.98 21.49 66.06
CA TYR A 772 18.28 22.14 66.33
C TYR A 772 19.41 21.43 65.54
N HIS A 773 20.36 22.22 65.08
CA HIS A 773 21.46 21.92 64.17
C HIS A 773 22.49 20.87 64.64
N LEU A 774 23.08 20.21 63.64
CA LEU A 774 24.48 19.71 63.53
C LEU A 774 24.93 18.45 64.31
N ALA A 775 25.68 17.63 63.54
CA ALA A 775 26.59 16.53 63.92
C ALA A 775 25.96 15.15 64.18
N PHE A 776 26.05 14.26 63.19
CA PHE A 776 26.80 12.99 63.30
C PHE A 776 26.92 12.34 61.90
N PHE A 777 28.14 12.28 61.39
CA PHE A 777 28.55 11.53 60.20
C PHE A 777 28.91 10.08 60.61
N THR A 778 29.05 9.21 59.61
CA THR A 778 29.78 7.91 59.61
C THR A 778 29.17 6.70 60.34
N LEU A 779 28.57 5.75 59.58
CA LEU A 779 29.11 4.39 59.34
C LEU A 779 28.09 3.55 58.54
N SER A 780 28.48 3.08 57.35
CA SER A 780 28.11 1.78 56.73
C SER A 780 28.25 1.84 55.20
N ILE A 781 29.51 1.89 54.75
CA ILE A 781 29.92 1.36 53.44
C ILE A 781 30.92 0.27 53.79
N LEU A 782 30.49 -1.00 53.74
CA LEU A 782 31.31 -2.20 53.47
C LEU A 782 30.45 -3.43 53.76
N VAL A 783 29.93 -4.06 52.71
CA VAL A 783 29.69 -5.50 52.48
C VAL A 783 28.63 -5.59 51.39
N GLU A 784 29.09 -5.76 50.15
CA GLU A 784 28.53 -6.66 49.12
C GLU A 784 29.18 -6.36 47.77
N GLY A 785 30.39 -6.91 47.62
CA GLY A 785 31.00 -7.16 46.33
C GLY A 785 31.12 -8.67 46.16
N LEU A 786 30.59 -9.16 45.03
CA LEU A 786 30.85 -10.47 44.41
C LEU A 786 30.31 -11.71 45.13
N ASN A 787 29.20 -12.24 44.60
CA ASN A 787 29.21 -13.60 44.06
C ASN A 787 28.05 -13.79 43.07
N GLY A 788 28.40 -14.16 41.84
CA GLY A 788 27.46 -14.52 40.80
C GLY A 788 27.28 -16.03 40.69
N GLN A 789 26.16 -16.44 40.09
CA GLN A 789 25.90 -17.62 39.25
C GLN A 789 24.36 -17.76 39.15
N LEU A 790 23.71 -18.37 38.15
CA LEU A 790 23.86 -18.64 36.72
C LEU A 790 22.55 -19.42 36.37
N ILE A 791 21.89 -19.13 35.23
CA ILE A 791 20.85 -19.96 34.54
C ILE A 791 19.45 -19.99 35.22
N SER A 792 18.30 -19.73 34.57
CA SER A 792 17.80 -20.28 33.30
C SER A 792 16.81 -19.38 32.57
N TYR A 793 16.97 -19.31 31.25
CA TYR A 793 15.94 -18.93 30.29
C TYR A 793 14.90 -20.07 30.14
N LYS A 794 13.65 -19.69 29.82
CA LYS A 794 12.74 -20.51 29.01
C LYS A 794 12.00 -19.56 28.05
N GLU A 795 12.27 -19.74 26.77
CA GLU A 795 11.56 -19.14 25.64
C GLU A 795 10.06 -19.39 25.70
N LEU A 796 9.28 -18.38 25.32
CA LEU A 796 8.06 -18.53 24.51
C LEU A 796 7.72 -17.19 23.83
N ASP A 797 8.05 -17.14 22.53
CA ASP A 797 7.36 -16.47 21.42
C ASP A 797 7.07 -14.96 21.47
N GLY A 798 8.02 -14.21 20.90
CA GLY A 798 7.79 -13.59 19.60
C GLY A 798 6.81 -12.42 19.50
N LYS A 799 7.06 -11.29 20.18
CA LYS A 799 6.65 -9.94 19.76
C LYS A 799 7.67 -8.89 20.22
N GLU A 800 8.60 -8.53 19.35
CA GLU A 800 9.46 -7.36 19.57
C GLU A 800 8.62 -6.09 19.51
N SER A 801 8.45 -5.46 20.67
CA SER A 801 7.91 -4.11 20.83
C SER A 801 9.09 -3.19 21.16
N PHE A 802 9.45 -2.30 20.25
CA PHE A 802 10.37 -1.21 20.54
C PHE A 802 9.73 -0.29 21.59
N VAL A 803 10.32 -0.23 22.79
CA VAL A 803 10.01 0.79 23.80
C VAL A 803 11.10 1.85 23.76
N GLU A 804 10.73 3.04 23.31
CA GLU A 804 11.54 4.25 23.33
C GLU A 804 11.49 4.82 24.76
N LEU A 805 12.58 4.71 25.52
CA LEU A 805 12.71 5.28 26.87
C LEU A 805 13.24 6.73 26.76
N CYS A 806 12.35 7.71 26.80
CA CYS A 806 12.72 9.11 27.02
C CYS A 806 13.08 9.35 28.50
N TRP A 807 14.33 9.71 28.77
CA TRP A 807 14.77 10.19 30.09
C TRP A 807 14.80 11.71 30.10
N VAL A 808 14.05 12.33 31.02
CA VAL A 808 14.20 13.75 31.39
C VAL A 808 15.35 13.83 32.39
N VAL A 809 16.50 14.37 31.97
CA VAL A 809 17.70 14.46 32.82
C VAL A 809 17.69 15.77 33.60
N ASN A 810 17.73 15.64 34.92
CA ASN A 810 17.94 16.72 35.88
C ASN A 810 19.44 17.14 35.88
N PRO A 811 19.81 18.43 35.79
CA PRO A 811 21.18 18.90 35.56
C PRO A 811 22.21 18.47 36.63
N HIS A 812 21.78 18.04 37.82
CA HIS A 812 22.68 17.54 38.87
C HIS A 812 23.15 16.08 38.69
N GLN A 813 22.60 15.30 37.75
CA GLN A 813 23.06 13.92 37.48
C GLN A 813 24.11 13.79 36.37
N THR A 814 24.38 14.86 35.62
CA THR A 814 25.34 14.90 34.52
C THR A 814 26.78 14.62 34.97
N GLN A 815 27.12 14.97 36.22
CA GLN A 815 28.44 14.73 36.81
C GLN A 815 28.69 13.26 37.20
N LYS A 816 27.64 12.51 37.57
CA LYS A 816 27.74 11.07 37.87
C LYS A 816 27.87 10.24 36.58
N PHE A 817 27.17 10.64 35.52
CA PHE A 817 27.31 9.99 34.20
C PHE A 817 28.69 10.20 33.57
N ALA A 818 29.31 11.38 33.77
CA ALA A 818 30.68 11.62 33.32
C ALA A 818 31.70 10.71 34.04
N GLN A 819 31.51 10.45 35.34
CA GLN A 819 32.37 9.54 36.11
C GLN A 819 32.16 8.06 35.74
N ILE A 820 30.93 7.65 35.41
CA ILE A 820 30.62 6.29 34.93
C ILE A 820 31.19 6.09 33.50
N ALA A 821 31.07 7.07 32.62
CA ALA A 821 31.65 7.03 31.28
C ALA A 821 33.19 7.02 31.29
N GLN A 822 33.81 7.62 32.30
CA GLN A 822 35.26 7.56 32.52
C GLN A 822 35.71 6.19 33.01
N LYS A 823 34.95 5.55 33.92
CA LYS A 823 35.20 4.16 34.35
C LYS A 823 34.98 3.11 33.25
N PHE A 824 34.02 3.34 32.34
CA PHE A 824 33.82 2.48 31.16
C PHE A 824 34.93 2.63 30.11
N ARG A 825 35.67 3.74 30.12
CA ARG A 825 36.79 3.98 29.20
C ARG A 825 38.07 3.23 29.62
N GLU A 826 38.14 2.77 30.86
CA GLU A 826 39.27 2.02 31.45
C GLU A 826 39.09 0.49 31.37
N ALA A 827 37.87 0.00 31.10
CA ALA A 827 37.57 -1.41 30.88
C ALA A 827 37.65 -1.75 29.38
N ASN A 828 38.78 -2.31 28.95
CA ASN A 828 39.16 -2.58 27.56
C ASN A 828 38.30 -3.69 26.90
N LEU A 829 37.03 -3.41 26.58
CA LEU A 829 36.12 -4.31 25.86
C LEU A 829 35.87 -3.79 24.43
N GLY A 830 36.49 -4.46 23.46
CA GLY A 830 36.59 -4.06 22.05
C GLY A 830 35.34 -4.25 21.18
N GLN A 831 34.12 -4.26 21.73
CA GLN A 831 32.89 -4.44 20.94
C GLN A 831 31.81 -3.43 21.35
N LEU A 832 31.98 -2.15 20.97
CA LEU A 832 30.89 -1.14 20.93
C LEU A 832 31.33 0.16 20.24
N ARG A 833 31.97 0.07 19.06
CA ARG A 833 32.42 1.24 18.29
C ARG A 833 31.42 1.82 17.28
N TYR A 834 30.16 1.37 17.26
CA TYR A 834 29.18 1.85 16.26
C TYR A 834 28.01 2.70 16.80
N ALA A 835 27.81 2.78 18.12
CA ALA A 835 26.65 3.49 18.68
C ALA A 835 26.94 4.92 19.20
N ALA A 836 28.20 5.31 19.39
CA ALA A 836 28.57 6.60 19.99
C ALA A 836 28.77 7.75 18.99
N ALA A 837 28.65 7.50 17.68
CA ALA A 837 28.93 8.50 16.64
C ALA A 837 27.72 9.38 16.23
N ILE A 838 26.52 9.12 16.78
CA ILE A 838 25.29 9.82 16.37
C ILE A 838 24.86 10.92 17.36
N SER A 839 25.23 10.85 18.64
CA SER A 839 24.82 11.87 19.63
C SER A 839 25.70 13.13 19.70
N THR A 840 26.92 13.12 19.15
CA THR A 840 27.81 14.29 19.20
C THR A 840 27.62 15.29 18.07
N LYS A 841 26.86 14.93 17.00
CA LYS A 841 26.52 15.88 15.92
C LYS A 841 25.27 16.74 16.20
N LYS A 842 24.45 16.36 17.19
CA LYS A 842 23.20 17.09 17.50
C LYS A 842 23.40 18.17 18.58
N LEU A 843 24.37 18.00 19.47
CA LEU A 843 24.73 18.99 20.50
C LEU A 843 25.67 20.11 20.02
N ALA A 844 26.30 19.97 18.86
CA ALA A 844 27.16 21.00 18.28
C ALA A 844 26.40 22.06 17.46
N LYS A 845 25.07 21.95 17.34
CA LYS A 845 24.24 22.85 16.51
C LYS A 845 23.30 23.77 17.31
N GLU A 846 23.24 23.62 18.63
CA GLU A 846 22.36 24.42 19.51
C GLU A 846 23.11 25.43 20.40
N HIS A 847 24.44 25.56 20.25
CA HIS A 847 25.24 26.60 20.92
C HIS A 847 25.99 27.47 19.92
N GLU A 848 25.26 28.12 19.02
CA GLU A 848 25.67 29.37 18.40
C GLU A 848 24.45 30.27 18.43
N HIS A 849 24.36 31.18 19.42
CA HIS A 849 23.71 32.50 19.37
C HIS A 849 23.71 33.11 20.80
N SER A 850 24.83 33.71 21.18
CA SER A 850 24.95 34.98 21.94
C SER A 850 26.28 35.02 22.73
N PRO A 851 27.05 36.13 22.67
CA PRO A 851 28.43 36.20 23.15
C PRO A 851 28.51 36.70 24.60
N ASN A 852 29.43 36.14 25.40
CA ASN A 852 30.29 36.90 26.33
C ASN A 852 31.29 35.98 27.08
N LEU A 853 32.57 36.25 26.82
CA LEU A 853 33.77 36.11 27.66
C LEU A 853 33.79 35.08 28.83
N ILE A 854 34.75 34.14 28.81
CA ILE A 854 36.07 34.26 29.49
C ILE A 854 36.98 33.09 29.06
N LYS A 855 38.17 33.45 28.55
CA LYS A 855 39.31 32.55 28.27
C LYS A 855 39.94 32.06 29.57
N ILE A 856 40.19 30.75 29.69
CA ILE A 856 41.31 30.23 30.48
C ILE A 856 42.09 29.22 29.64
N THR A 857 43.26 29.69 29.20
CA THR A 857 44.34 28.94 28.56
C THR A 857 44.97 27.94 29.52
N ARG A 858 45.30 26.72 29.04
CA ARG A 858 46.40 25.94 29.62
C ARG A 858 47.29 25.33 28.54
N HIS A 859 48.57 25.55 28.76
CA HIS A 859 49.71 25.36 27.88
C HIS A 859 49.86 23.95 27.31
N LYS A 860 50.23 23.93 26.04
CA LYS A 860 50.92 22.84 25.36
C LYS A 860 52.41 23.18 25.33
N GLY A 861 53.26 22.20 25.55
CA GLY A 861 54.68 22.25 25.23
C GLY A 861 55.23 20.84 25.30
N GLN A 862 55.57 20.26 24.15
CA GLN A 862 56.97 20.03 23.76
C GLN A 862 57.11 19.25 22.43
N TRP A 863 57.84 19.88 21.49
CA TRP A 863 58.82 19.36 20.50
C TRP A 863 58.26 18.62 19.26
N ASP A 864 58.26 19.21 18.04
CA ASP A 864 59.35 19.43 17.05
C ASP A 864 59.85 18.10 16.43
N HIS A 865 59.96 17.84 15.11
CA HIS A 865 60.38 18.65 13.95
C HIS A 865 59.95 18.00 12.60
N MET A 866 59.68 18.86 11.59
CA MET A 866 59.97 18.79 10.13
C MET A 866 59.73 17.53 9.26
N ASN A 867 58.83 17.66 8.26
CA ASN A 867 59.13 17.74 6.81
C ASN A 867 57.80 17.73 6.00
N GLN A 868 57.36 18.80 5.33
CA GLN A 868 57.75 19.31 4.00
C GLN A 868 57.24 18.49 2.78
N TYR A 869 56.55 19.21 1.87
CA TYR A 869 56.22 18.92 0.46
C TYR A 869 55.15 17.83 0.18
N SER A 870 53.94 18.14 -0.31
CA SER A 870 53.47 18.77 -1.57
C SER A 870 52.81 17.72 -2.47
N SER A 871 51.56 17.94 -2.89
CA SER A 871 51.17 18.18 -4.30
C SER A 871 49.69 17.86 -4.55
N THR A 872 49.05 18.85 -5.18
CA THR A 872 47.81 18.87 -6.00
C THR A 872 46.50 18.44 -5.37
#